data_AF-A0A8J4BNF2-F1
#
_entry.id   AF-A0A8J4BNF2-F1
#
_cell.length_a   1.000
_cell.length_b   1.000
_cell.length_c   1.000
_cell.angle_alpha   90.00
_cell.angle_beta   90.00
_cell.angle_gamma   90.00
#
_symmetry.space_group_name_H-M   'P 1'
#
loop_
_entity.id
_entity.type
_entity.pdbx_description
1 polymer ?
#
loop_
_entity_poly.entity_id
_entity_poly.type
_entity_poly.pdbx_seq_one_letter_code
_entity_poly.pdbx_strand_id
1 'polypeptide(L)'
;MSPPPPEDQRVTVLQVSALVDHVAVVERSLLRQLVGDEVAGSKRCSLEELRQILATVGEFQSKAGGSASNVGRALAAGFGTPVQVVGTRGSDEWGSLYSSSMRRAGVSTQRMKVLQEGSTGRSAILTCDAERTMRTYMDPRVTTSAEDLTEDDFTGCSWVFLSSYSLYSEGLLQRAVELAKQAGAKVVLDLASYEVVRSYHKQLQEVLEGGGIHFCICNEDEAQMLVRCSEAAAAAAAALAVGTSDSGSAAEDPTAAAGYPPESTLPAAVLGLLLRHCQGAVVTRGVLGCVAASRDVEGLVAVPAVPGVAVVDTTGAGDHFTAGFMYGLISGLPLERCCEMACLAGASAVRVVGAELSQNEWQWFHTRLHGDLAGDVVQDSSAAEVAQELLGCYALITRLGRGAVYFGSARLAQSSPYWQRAIRLAERVALLLGSPVWTGGGPGMMRAASEGGLRAGVPVGGIRISREAGTNVLTMEDYLSAGAAFTCKYLPARKVALTDAGARQRPDQRTAYLFLPGGLGTMDELFSILTLLQLGKLGTALPVPLLIVNWDGFYDGLLQLLREFDQTGALKAAEVRQVMVARTNDEVLEYLASFYDLPAPEPESDEWLEEVLGDEPRTEDSASAGPGEPNGPPPELSELEERLEKLAGEEIAAAAASAADGRLDHKGPVAAVVAAAASNSGASSRHRSRRTSGLGTPVVSAHAAAALAAWNDAAVRSLGGVRLLTSELGAN
;
A
#
# COMPACT_ATOMS: atom_id res chain seq x y z
N MET A 1 -0.93 -0.14 3.18
CA MET A 1 0.30 -0.35 3.97
C MET A 1 0.01 -1.49 4.91
N SER A 2 0.85 -2.53 4.99
CA SER A 2 0.85 -3.41 6.16
C SER A 2 0.92 -2.52 7.40
N PRO A 3 0.25 -2.85 8.51
CA PRO A 3 0.41 -2.06 9.72
C PRO A 3 1.92 -1.95 10.00
N PRO A 4 2.46 -0.73 10.19
CA PRO A 4 3.84 -0.61 10.62
C PRO A 4 4.01 -1.48 11.87
N PRO A 5 5.14 -2.17 12.03
CA PRO A 5 5.40 -2.90 13.27
C PRO A 5 5.18 -1.93 14.44
N PRO A 6 4.62 -2.38 15.58
CA PRO A 6 4.44 -1.54 16.74
C PRO A 6 5.74 -0.76 17.03
N GLU A 7 5.66 0.53 17.37
CA GLU A 7 6.82 1.42 17.60
C GLU A 7 7.85 0.85 18.60
N ASP A 8 7.45 -0.19 19.33
CA ASP A 8 8.16 -0.84 20.43
C ASP A 8 9.05 -2.03 20.00
N GLN A 9 9.00 -2.50 18.74
CA GLN A 9 9.72 -3.71 18.31
C GLN A 9 10.97 -3.43 17.47
N ARG A 10 12.11 -3.22 18.14
CA ARG A 10 13.43 -3.08 17.50
C ARG A 10 14.11 -4.45 17.30
N VAL A 11 14.77 -4.62 16.15
CA VAL A 11 15.62 -5.78 15.85
C VAL A 11 17.10 -5.44 16.06
N THR A 12 17.82 -6.31 16.75
CA THR A 12 19.29 -6.25 16.84
C THR A 12 19.91 -7.30 15.93
N VAL A 13 20.82 -6.90 15.04
CA VAL A 13 21.61 -7.84 14.24
C VAL A 13 23.07 -7.84 14.73
N LEU A 14 23.64 -9.02 14.98
CA LEU A 14 25.05 -9.14 15.36
C LEU A 14 25.93 -9.38 14.13
N GLN A 15 26.72 -8.37 13.77
CA GLN A 15 27.73 -8.46 12.72
C GLN A 15 29.12 -8.53 13.36
N VAL A 16 29.72 -9.73 13.40
CA VAL A 16 31.00 -10.02 14.08
C VAL A 16 32.08 -9.00 13.77
N SER A 17 32.24 -8.64 12.50
CA SER A 17 33.06 -7.53 12.02
C SER A 17 32.33 -6.91 10.84
N ALA A 18 32.31 -5.58 10.77
CA ALA A 18 31.86 -4.88 9.56
C ALA A 18 32.59 -5.46 8.34
N LEU A 19 31.83 -5.75 7.29
CA LEU A 19 32.33 -6.44 6.12
C LEU A 19 32.05 -5.61 4.86
N VAL A 20 33.05 -5.44 4.02
CA VAL A 20 32.89 -4.86 2.68
C VAL A 20 33.08 -5.97 1.64
N ASP A 21 32.06 -6.15 0.80
CA ASP A 21 32.08 -7.11 -0.30
C ASP A 21 32.64 -6.44 -1.55
N HIS A 22 33.64 -7.08 -2.14
CA HIS A 22 34.24 -6.75 -3.43
C HIS A 22 33.72 -7.74 -4.46
N VAL A 23 32.69 -7.34 -5.19
CA VAL A 23 31.95 -8.20 -6.12
C VAL A 23 32.54 -8.08 -7.52
N ALA A 24 32.86 -9.22 -8.12
CA ALA A 24 33.33 -9.31 -9.50
C ALA A 24 32.70 -10.49 -10.23
N VAL A 25 32.33 -10.26 -11.48
CA VAL A 25 31.89 -11.32 -12.39
C VAL A 25 33.11 -11.85 -13.11
N VAL A 26 33.35 -13.16 -13.02
CA VAL A 26 34.56 -13.81 -13.55
C VAL A 26 34.21 -15.00 -14.43
N GLU A 27 35.04 -15.26 -15.44
CA GLU A 27 34.94 -16.50 -16.22
C GLU A 27 35.35 -17.71 -15.39
N ARG A 28 34.78 -18.88 -15.72
CA ARG A 28 35.02 -20.14 -15.00
C ARG A 28 36.49 -20.56 -14.99
N SER A 29 37.24 -20.24 -16.05
CA SER A 29 38.69 -20.47 -16.15
C SER A 29 39.47 -19.67 -15.11
N LEU A 30 39.16 -18.37 -14.99
CA LEU A 30 39.76 -17.47 -14.01
C LEU A 30 39.35 -17.85 -12.59
N LEU A 31 38.08 -18.21 -12.37
CA LEU A 31 37.62 -18.69 -11.06
C LEU A 31 38.46 -19.89 -10.59
N ARG A 32 38.62 -20.92 -11.44
CA ARG A 32 39.47 -22.08 -11.11
C ARG A 32 40.94 -21.73 -10.91
N GLN A 33 41.47 -20.75 -11.63
CA GLN A 33 42.83 -20.27 -11.39
C GLN A 33 42.98 -19.64 -10.00
N LEU A 34 41.96 -18.91 -9.53
CA LEU A 34 41.98 -18.20 -8.25
C LEU A 34 41.74 -19.12 -7.06
N VAL A 35 40.83 -20.08 -7.18
CA VAL A 35 40.37 -20.90 -6.04
C VAL A 35 40.52 -22.41 -6.21
N GLY A 36 41.06 -22.88 -7.33
CA GLY A 36 41.14 -24.30 -7.65
C GLY A 36 39.76 -24.95 -7.79
N ASP A 37 39.60 -26.13 -7.18
CA ASP A 37 38.33 -26.87 -7.13
C ASP A 37 37.41 -26.41 -5.98
N GLU A 38 37.85 -25.46 -5.15
CA GLU A 38 37.07 -24.90 -4.05
C GLU A 38 36.10 -23.80 -4.54
N VAL A 39 35.28 -24.15 -5.53
CA VAL A 39 34.22 -23.33 -6.08
C VAL A 39 32.96 -23.45 -5.23
N ALA A 40 32.15 -22.39 -5.23
CA ALA A 40 31.01 -22.20 -4.34
C ALA A 40 31.40 -22.11 -2.85
N GLY A 41 30.53 -21.54 -2.03
CA GLY A 41 30.72 -21.49 -0.57
C GLY A 41 31.58 -20.33 -0.05
N SER A 42 31.96 -20.44 1.22
CA SER A 42 32.59 -19.37 1.99
C SER A 42 33.83 -19.87 2.72
N LYS A 43 35.00 -19.28 2.42
CA LYS A 43 36.26 -19.65 3.07
C LYS A 43 37.02 -18.43 3.56
N ARG A 44 37.61 -18.55 4.75
CA ARG A 44 38.53 -17.57 5.32
C ARG A 44 39.82 -17.53 4.50
N CYS A 45 40.30 -16.34 4.19
CA CYS A 45 41.57 -16.13 3.49
C CYS A 45 42.48 -15.19 4.28
N SER A 46 43.77 -15.18 3.92
CA SER A 46 44.71 -14.17 4.42
C SER A 46 44.51 -12.82 3.73
N LEU A 47 45.01 -11.74 4.33
CA LEU A 47 44.99 -10.41 3.70
C LEU A 47 45.79 -10.38 2.39
N GLU A 48 46.89 -11.12 2.33
CA GLU A 48 47.73 -11.24 1.14
C GLU A 48 46.98 -11.95 0.01
N GLU A 49 46.34 -13.07 0.33
CA GLU A 49 45.50 -13.83 -0.61
C GLU A 49 44.34 -12.98 -1.15
N LEU A 50 43.63 -12.26 -0.28
CA LEU A 50 42.56 -11.35 -0.71
C LEU A 50 43.10 -10.29 -1.68
N ARG A 51 44.24 -9.66 -1.36
CA ARG A 51 44.87 -8.65 -2.22
C ARG A 51 45.27 -9.23 -3.57
N GLN A 52 45.82 -10.44 -3.58
CA GLN A 52 46.20 -11.15 -4.81
C GLN A 52 44.99 -11.47 -5.68
N ILE A 53 43.89 -11.96 -5.08
CA ILE A 53 42.64 -12.23 -5.79
C ILE A 53 42.12 -10.93 -6.44
N LEU A 54 41.99 -9.86 -5.66
CA LEU A 54 41.46 -8.58 -6.17
C LEU A 54 42.36 -7.97 -7.25
N ALA A 55 43.69 -8.07 -7.11
CA ALA A 55 44.63 -7.61 -8.13
C ALA A 55 44.54 -8.42 -9.43
N THR A 56 44.28 -9.73 -9.34
CA THR A 56 44.16 -10.61 -10.51
C THR A 56 42.83 -10.41 -11.24
N VAL A 57 41.75 -10.19 -10.49
CA VAL A 57 40.42 -9.90 -11.05
C VAL A 57 40.39 -8.53 -11.74
N GLY A 58 41.12 -7.55 -11.21
CA GLY A 58 41.22 -6.21 -11.79
C GLY A 58 40.01 -5.32 -11.47
N GLU A 59 38.88 -5.54 -12.15
CA GLU A 59 37.67 -4.72 -11.97
C GLU A 59 36.67 -5.38 -11.01
N PHE A 60 36.25 -4.63 -9.98
CA PHE A 60 35.25 -5.08 -9.00
C PHE A 60 34.48 -3.90 -8.40
N GLN A 61 33.31 -4.18 -7.84
CA GLN A 61 32.48 -3.20 -7.12
C GLN A 61 32.56 -3.44 -5.61
N SER A 62 32.69 -2.37 -4.84
CA SER A 62 32.76 -2.45 -3.37
C SER A 62 31.45 -1.99 -2.74
N LYS A 63 30.82 -2.86 -1.92
CA LYS A 63 29.55 -2.58 -1.24
C LYS A 63 29.61 -3.06 0.21
N ALA A 64 28.73 -2.55 1.07
CA ALA A 64 28.63 -3.05 2.43
C ALA A 64 27.99 -4.45 2.42
N GLY A 65 28.70 -5.42 2.97
CA GLY A 65 28.34 -6.82 3.01
C GLY A 65 28.05 -7.35 4.41
N GLY A 66 28.19 -8.67 4.54
CA GLY A 66 27.99 -9.41 5.79
C GLY A 66 26.53 -9.84 5.98
N SER A 67 26.31 -11.14 6.18
CA SER A 67 24.98 -11.76 6.22
C SER A 67 24.03 -11.06 7.22
N ALA A 68 24.43 -10.87 8.48
CA ALA A 68 23.61 -10.18 9.47
C ALA A 68 23.30 -8.73 9.11
N SER A 69 24.25 -8.06 8.48
CA SER A 69 24.06 -6.69 7.99
C SER A 69 23.10 -6.63 6.82
N ASN A 70 23.15 -7.62 5.91
CA ASN A 70 22.24 -7.74 4.78
C ASN A 70 20.80 -8.00 5.25
N VAL A 71 20.59 -8.90 6.22
CA VAL A 71 19.29 -9.13 6.87
C VAL A 71 18.78 -7.83 7.49
N GLY A 72 19.61 -7.14 8.28
CA GLY A 72 19.23 -5.88 8.92
C GLY A 72 18.90 -4.77 7.91
N ARG A 73 19.66 -4.69 6.82
CA ARG A 73 19.42 -3.75 5.72
C ARG A 73 18.10 -4.05 5.01
N ALA A 74 17.82 -5.31 4.71
CA ALA A 74 16.57 -5.71 4.07
C ALA A 74 15.34 -5.45 4.97
N LEU A 75 15.45 -5.72 6.28
CA LEU A 75 14.42 -5.38 7.27
C LEU A 75 14.13 -3.88 7.33
N ALA A 76 15.18 -3.05 7.38
CA ALA A 76 15.03 -1.60 7.48
C ALA A 76 14.52 -0.98 6.17
N ALA A 77 15.17 -1.26 5.04
CA ALA A 77 14.84 -0.64 3.76
C ALA A 77 13.59 -1.25 3.11
N GLY A 78 13.41 -2.57 3.22
CA GLY A 78 12.33 -3.30 2.56
C GLY A 78 11.04 -3.38 3.36
N PHE A 79 11.13 -3.33 4.69
CA PHE A 79 9.97 -3.52 5.57
C PHE A 79 9.76 -2.37 6.56
N GLY A 80 10.64 -1.36 6.58
CA GLY A 80 10.55 -0.24 7.51
C GLY A 80 10.73 -0.64 8.97
N THR A 81 11.33 -1.81 9.23
CA THR A 81 11.53 -2.31 10.60
C THR A 81 12.67 -1.54 11.27
N PRO A 82 12.51 -1.06 12.52
CA PRO A 82 13.61 -0.44 13.25
C PRO A 82 14.73 -1.44 13.54
N VAL A 83 15.91 -1.22 12.97
CA VAL A 83 17.07 -2.13 13.13
C VAL A 83 18.27 -1.39 13.73
N GLN A 84 19.00 -2.08 14.62
CA GLN A 84 20.34 -1.70 15.04
C GLN A 84 21.33 -2.82 14.75
N VAL A 85 22.57 -2.45 14.40
CA VAL A 85 23.69 -3.39 14.24
C VAL A 85 24.67 -3.25 15.41
N VAL A 86 25.04 -4.40 15.98
CA VAL A 86 26.05 -4.57 17.02
C VAL A 86 27.25 -5.26 16.43
N GLY A 87 28.46 -4.85 16.82
CA GLY A 87 29.71 -5.44 16.36
C GLY A 87 30.86 -4.44 16.38
N THR A 88 31.92 -4.77 15.64
CA THR A 88 33.13 -3.94 15.54
C THR A 88 33.41 -3.54 14.10
N ARG A 89 34.11 -2.41 13.92
CA ARG A 89 34.64 -1.95 12.64
C ARG A 89 35.97 -1.23 12.83
N GLY A 90 36.77 -1.15 11.78
CA GLY A 90 37.98 -0.34 11.77
C GLY A 90 37.64 1.14 11.67
N SER A 91 38.60 1.99 12.05
CA SER A 91 38.59 3.43 11.77
C SER A 91 39.00 3.79 10.33
N ASP A 92 39.14 2.78 9.46
CA ASP A 92 39.53 2.92 8.06
C ASP A 92 38.40 3.36 7.12
N GLU A 93 38.75 3.57 5.84
CA GLU A 93 37.81 3.96 4.78
C GLU A 93 36.70 2.92 4.57
N TRP A 94 37.01 1.64 4.74
CA TRP A 94 36.07 0.53 4.59
C TRP A 94 35.02 0.52 5.71
N GLY A 95 35.43 0.76 6.96
CA GLY A 95 34.51 0.90 8.09
C GLY A 95 33.59 2.12 7.94
N SER A 96 34.12 3.20 7.33
CA SER A 96 33.35 4.40 6.99
C SER A 96 32.35 4.16 5.87
N LEU A 97 32.74 3.42 4.82
CA LEU A 97 31.87 2.98 3.72
C LEU A 97 30.73 2.11 4.25
N TYR A 98 31.06 1.09 5.05
CA TYR A 98 30.09 0.20 5.68
C TYR A 98 29.06 0.98 6.48
N SER A 99 29.51 1.82 7.41
CA SER A 99 28.61 2.56 8.32
C SER A 99 27.71 3.53 7.56
N SER A 100 28.23 4.17 6.51
CA SER A 100 27.46 5.08 5.67
C SER A 100 26.39 4.34 4.87
N SER A 101 26.69 3.14 4.39
CA SER A 101 25.71 2.30 3.70
C SER A 101 24.57 1.86 4.63
N MET A 102 24.91 1.35 5.81
CA MET A 102 23.92 0.92 6.81
C MET A 102 22.98 2.06 7.22
N ARG A 103 23.53 3.26 7.47
CA ARG A 103 22.71 4.45 7.80
C ARG A 103 21.79 4.88 6.66
N ARG A 104 22.26 4.85 5.40
CA ARG A 104 21.41 5.17 4.24
C ARG A 104 20.23 4.21 4.11
N ALA A 105 20.41 2.96 4.53
CA ALA A 105 19.34 1.98 4.55
C ALA A 105 18.44 2.05 5.80
N GLY A 106 18.65 3.01 6.71
CA GLY A 106 17.86 3.16 7.93
C GLY A 106 18.30 2.31 9.10
N VAL A 107 19.46 1.63 9.02
CA VAL A 107 20.00 0.83 10.13
C VAL A 107 20.85 1.69 11.06
N SER A 108 20.58 1.62 12.37
CA SER A 108 21.39 2.32 13.38
C SER A 108 22.74 1.65 13.57
N THR A 109 23.83 2.41 13.40
CA THR A 109 25.22 1.96 13.61
C THR A 109 25.81 2.43 14.95
N GLN A 110 24.99 2.95 15.87
CA GLN A 110 25.48 3.56 17.12
C GLN A 110 26.13 2.54 18.06
N ARG A 111 25.69 1.27 18.01
CA ARG A 111 26.22 0.16 18.80
C ARG A 111 27.39 -0.56 18.13
N MET A 112 27.91 -0.02 17.01
CA MET A 112 29.14 -0.54 16.43
C MET A 112 30.37 0.14 17.01
N LYS A 113 31.21 -0.66 17.67
CA LYS A 113 32.47 -0.20 18.26
C LYS A 113 33.48 0.08 17.15
N VAL A 114 34.18 1.20 17.27
CA VAL A 114 35.23 1.62 16.33
C VAL A 114 36.59 1.34 16.92
N LEU A 115 37.35 0.46 16.28
CA LEU A 115 38.69 0.08 16.72
C LEU A 115 39.74 0.81 15.87
N GLN A 116 40.75 1.35 16.54
CA GLN A 116 41.79 2.18 15.91
C GLN A 116 42.90 1.34 15.26
N GLU A 117 43.09 0.11 15.73
CA GLU A 117 44.11 -0.81 15.22
C GLU A 117 43.46 -1.94 14.43
N GLY A 118 44.03 -2.24 13.26
CA GLY A 118 43.53 -3.26 12.34
C GLY A 118 42.62 -2.71 11.24
N SER A 119 42.20 -3.58 10.32
CA SER A 119 41.37 -3.21 9.17
C SER A 119 39.99 -3.84 9.24
N THR A 120 38.99 -3.10 8.77
CA THR A 120 37.63 -3.62 8.56
C THR A 120 37.65 -4.85 7.65
N GLY A 121 36.79 -5.83 7.96
CA GLY A 121 36.70 -7.06 7.18
C GLY A 121 36.38 -6.81 5.72
N ARG A 122 36.91 -7.65 4.83
CA ARG A 122 36.70 -7.57 3.39
C ARG A 122 36.52 -8.95 2.78
N SER A 123 35.61 -9.08 1.82
CA SER A 123 35.30 -10.33 1.15
C SER A 123 35.41 -10.16 -0.36
N ALA A 124 36.17 -11.02 -1.05
CA ALA A 124 36.06 -11.15 -2.49
C ALA A 124 34.88 -12.05 -2.82
N ILE A 125 33.91 -11.53 -3.57
CA ILE A 125 32.72 -12.25 -4.04
C ILE A 125 32.87 -12.47 -5.54
N LEU A 126 33.27 -13.69 -5.92
CA LEU A 126 33.50 -14.07 -7.30
C LEU A 126 32.24 -14.75 -7.86
N THR A 127 31.56 -14.08 -8.78
CA THR A 127 30.31 -14.56 -9.39
C THR A 127 30.60 -15.21 -10.74
N CYS A 128 30.14 -16.45 -10.93
CA CYS A 128 30.28 -17.21 -12.17
C CYS A 128 29.04 -18.09 -12.35
N ASP A 129 28.37 -18.01 -13.50
CA ASP A 129 27.16 -18.80 -13.81
C ASP A 129 26.06 -18.72 -12.71
N ALA A 130 25.83 -17.51 -12.17
CA ALA A 130 24.90 -17.21 -11.06
C ALA A 130 25.24 -17.83 -9.69
N GLU A 131 26.33 -18.59 -9.59
CA GLU A 131 26.91 -19.05 -8.34
C GLU A 131 28.00 -18.09 -7.85
N ARG A 132 28.21 -18.09 -6.53
CA ARG A 132 29.15 -17.19 -5.84
C ARG A 132 30.18 -17.99 -5.07
N THR A 133 31.44 -17.57 -5.17
CA THR A 133 32.54 -18.10 -4.36
C THR A 133 33.11 -16.97 -3.51
N MET A 134 33.18 -17.16 -2.19
CA MET A 134 33.59 -16.11 -1.26
C MET A 134 34.95 -16.41 -0.63
N ARG A 135 35.82 -15.39 -0.59
CA ARG A 135 37.10 -15.42 0.13
C ARG A 135 37.16 -14.23 1.08
N THR A 136 36.99 -14.52 2.37
CA THR A 136 36.71 -13.51 3.40
C THR A 136 37.88 -13.34 4.35
N TYR A 137 38.48 -12.15 4.34
CA TYR A 137 39.43 -11.71 5.34
C TYR A 137 38.73 -10.89 6.43
N MET A 138 39.06 -11.18 7.69
CA MET A 138 38.63 -10.41 8.86
C MET A 138 39.86 -10.31 9.75
N ASP A 139 40.24 -9.08 10.07
CA ASP A 139 41.34 -8.81 10.97
C ASP A 139 40.93 -9.22 12.40
N PRO A 140 41.69 -10.11 13.07
CA PRO A 140 41.38 -10.52 14.44
C PRO A 140 41.29 -9.34 15.42
N ARG A 141 42.01 -8.23 15.16
CA ARG A 141 41.95 -7.01 15.98
C ARG A 141 40.66 -6.23 15.82
N VAL A 142 39.92 -6.48 14.73
CA VAL A 142 38.64 -5.84 14.38
C VAL A 142 37.50 -6.85 14.34
N THR A 143 37.65 -7.95 15.07
CA THR A 143 36.65 -9.01 15.18
C THR A 143 36.10 -8.98 16.60
N THR A 144 34.78 -8.92 16.73
CA THR A 144 34.10 -8.86 18.03
C THR A 144 34.37 -10.14 18.83
N SER A 145 34.78 -10.00 20.10
CA SER A 145 34.93 -11.10 21.05
C SER A 145 33.68 -11.26 21.93
N ALA A 146 33.54 -12.38 22.64
CA ALA A 146 32.44 -12.56 23.59
C ALA A 146 32.43 -11.48 24.70
N GLU A 147 33.62 -11.08 25.15
CA GLU A 147 33.81 -10.04 26.19
C GLU A 147 33.40 -8.64 25.71
N ASP A 148 33.37 -8.43 24.40
CA ASP A 148 32.89 -7.18 23.83
C ASP A 148 31.37 -7.00 23.97
N LEU A 149 30.60 -8.07 24.14
CA LEU A 149 29.14 -7.95 24.21
C LEU A 149 28.66 -7.65 25.63
N THR A 150 27.83 -6.62 25.74
CA THR A 150 27.24 -6.13 26.99
C THR A 150 25.71 -6.17 26.94
N GLU A 151 25.06 -6.11 28.10
CA GLU A 151 23.58 -6.03 28.19
C GLU A 151 23.03 -4.79 27.47
N ASP A 152 23.78 -3.69 27.53
CA ASP A 152 23.45 -2.43 26.87
C ASP A 152 23.28 -2.59 25.34
N ASP A 153 24.02 -3.52 24.71
CA ASP A 153 23.94 -3.76 23.26
C ASP A 153 22.60 -4.35 22.82
N PHE A 154 21.87 -4.98 23.75
CA PHE A 154 20.58 -5.62 23.51
C PHE A 154 19.40 -4.83 24.12
N THR A 155 19.66 -3.68 24.71
CA THR A 155 18.62 -2.86 25.36
C THR A 155 17.54 -2.42 24.36
N GLY A 156 16.28 -2.69 24.70
CA GLY A 156 15.10 -2.25 23.94
C GLY A 156 14.85 -3.03 22.65
N CYS A 157 15.53 -4.16 22.42
CA CYS A 157 15.21 -5.04 21.31
C CYS A 157 14.21 -6.14 21.72
N SER A 158 13.30 -6.48 20.82
CA SER A 158 12.37 -7.60 20.99
C SER A 158 12.81 -8.84 20.20
N TRP A 159 13.69 -8.63 19.23
CA TRP A 159 14.20 -9.65 18.33
C TRP A 159 15.69 -9.48 18.10
N VAL A 160 16.39 -10.60 18.03
CA VAL A 160 17.83 -10.67 17.73
C VAL A 160 18.05 -11.62 16.55
N PHE A 161 18.77 -11.14 15.55
CA PHE A 161 19.27 -11.98 14.47
C PHE A 161 20.75 -12.32 14.70
N LEU A 162 21.06 -13.61 14.64
CA LEU A 162 22.40 -14.15 14.74
C LEU A 162 22.69 -15.03 13.52
N SER A 163 23.94 -14.99 13.06
CA SER A 163 24.47 -15.90 12.03
C SER A 163 25.55 -16.77 12.67
N SER A 164 25.62 -18.04 12.27
CA SER A 164 26.66 -18.98 12.71
C SER A 164 28.08 -18.54 12.35
N TYR A 165 28.27 -17.55 11.47
CA TYR A 165 29.57 -16.89 11.33
C TYR A 165 30.11 -16.29 12.64
N SER A 166 29.25 -16.09 13.65
CA SER A 166 29.67 -15.71 15.01
C SER A 166 30.55 -16.76 15.68
N LEU A 167 30.51 -18.02 15.25
CA LEU A 167 31.35 -19.11 15.76
C LEU A 167 32.83 -18.96 15.39
N TYR A 168 33.18 -18.05 14.48
CA TYR A 168 34.58 -17.72 14.22
C TYR A 168 35.27 -17.04 15.42
N SER A 169 34.47 -16.47 16.34
CA SER A 169 34.94 -15.89 17.59
C SER A 169 34.49 -16.78 18.73
N GLU A 170 35.45 -17.27 19.51
CA GLU A 170 35.18 -18.24 20.57
C GLU A 170 34.16 -17.71 21.59
N GLY A 171 33.11 -18.50 21.85
CA GLY A 171 32.04 -18.16 22.81
C GLY A 171 31.10 -17.01 22.41
N LEU A 172 31.33 -16.33 21.28
CA LEU A 172 30.55 -15.14 20.90
C LEU A 172 29.08 -15.48 20.65
N LEU A 173 28.80 -16.58 19.93
CA LEU A 173 27.41 -16.96 19.61
C LEU A 173 26.63 -17.31 20.88
N GLN A 174 27.22 -18.11 21.77
CA GLN A 174 26.66 -18.47 23.07
C GLN A 174 26.35 -17.21 23.89
N ARG A 175 27.33 -16.31 24.01
CA ARG A 175 27.18 -15.06 24.76
C ARG A 175 26.06 -14.17 24.21
N ALA A 176 25.94 -14.08 22.88
CA ALA A 176 24.88 -13.30 22.25
C ALA A 176 23.49 -13.88 22.53
N VAL A 177 23.34 -15.21 22.51
CA VAL A 177 22.08 -15.88 22.86
C VAL A 177 21.71 -15.64 24.33
N GLU A 178 22.69 -15.73 25.24
CA GLU A 178 22.46 -15.44 26.66
C GLU A 178 21.97 -14.01 26.90
N LEU A 179 22.64 -13.02 26.31
CA LEU A 179 22.27 -11.60 26.43
C LEU A 179 20.90 -11.31 25.81
N ALA A 180 20.58 -11.92 24.68
CA ALA A 180 19.25 -11.81 24.07
C ALA A 180 18.15 -12.35 25.00
N LYS A 181 18.38 -13.51 25.66
CA LYS A 181 17.44 -14.08 26.64
C LYS A 181 17.28 -13.16 27.85
N GLN A 182 18.37 -12.59 28.36
CA GLN A 182 18.34 -11.65 29.48
C GLN A 182 17.53 -10.39 29.14
N ALA A 183 17.61 -9.92 27.89
CA ALA A 183 16.80 -8.83 27.38
C ALA A 183 15.33 -9.21 27.09
N GLY A 184 14.96 -10.49 27.20
CA GLY A 184 13.62 -11.00 26.85
C GLY A 184 13.35 -11.04 25.34
N ALA A 185 14.39 -10.94 24.51
CA ALA A 185 14.27 -10.94 23.06
C ALA A 185 14.21 -12.36 22.49
N LYS A 186 13.47 -12.52 21.39
CA LYS A 186 13.44 -13.77 20.62
C LYS A 186 14.62 -13.83 19.64
N VAL A 187 15.29 -14.98 19.54
CA VAL A 187 16.46 -15.16 18.69
C VAL A 187 16.11 -15.92 17.41
N VAL A 188 16.52 -15.37 16.27
CA VAL A 188 16.55 -16.09 14.97
C VAL A 188 18.01 -16.37 14.62
N LEU A 189 18.33 -17.65 14.40
CA LEU A 189 19.67 -18.11 14.03
C LEU A 189 19.69 -18.63 12.59
N ASP A 190 20.61 -18.12 11.78
CA ASP A 190 20.92 -18.63 10.45
C ASP A 190 22.21 -19.47 10.48
N LEU A 191 22.17 -20.69 9.92
CA LEU A 191 23.33 -21.61 9.90
C LEU A 191 24.48 -21.15 8.98
N ALA A 192 24.23 -20.14 8.15
CA ALA A 192 25.18 -19.34 7.39
C ALA A 192 25.93 -20.04 6.25
N SER A 193 26.62 -21.14 6.53
CA SER A 193 27.25 -21.96 5.48
C SER A 193 27.57 -23.38 5.92
N TYR A 194 27.59 -24.27 4.93
CA TYR A 194 28.04 -25.65 5.04
C TYR A 194 29.38 -25.79 5.80
N GLU A 195 30.37 -24.95 5.48
CA GLU A 195 31.71 -25.03 6.05
C GLU A 195 31.71 -24.71 7.54
N VAL A 196 30.92 -23.73 7.96
CA VAL A 196 30.77 -23.37 9.37
C VAL A 196 30.10 -24.51 10.13
N VAL A 197 29.01 -25.07 9.60
CA VAL A 197 28.34 -26.23 10.21
C VAL A 197 29.32 -27.39 10.37
N ARG A 198 30.09 -27.72 9.33
CA ARG A 198 31.08 -28.80 9.40
C ARG A 198 32.16 -28.55 10.46
N SER A 199 32.79 -27.37 10.41
CA SER A 199 33.95 -27.05 11.26
C SER A 199 33.60 -26.77 12.71
N TYR A 200 32.40 -26.26 12.98
CA TYR A 200 31.96 -25.83 14.31
C TYR A 200 30.74 -26.60 14.82
N HIS A 201 30.47 -27.80 14.29
CA HIS A 201 29.28 -28.59 14.66
C HIS A 201 29.13 -28.83 16.17
N LYS A 202 30.24 -29.02 16.91
CA LYS A 202 30.21 -29.23 18.36
C LYS A 202 29.73 -27.97 19.09
N GLN A 203 30.32 -26.83 18.77
CA GLN A 203 29.94 -25.54 19.35
C GLN A 203 28.51 -25.14 18.96
N LEU A 204 28.11 -25.41 17.71
CA LEU A 204 26.74 -25.19 17.25
C LEU A 204 25.75 -26.08 18.01
N GLN A 205 26.09 -27.36 18.24
CA GLN A 205 25.28 -28.27 19.04
C GLN A 205 25.13 -27.78 20.48
N GLU A 206 26.21 -27.31 21.11
CA GLU A 206 26.16 -26.71 22.45
C GLU A 206 25.23 -25.48 22.51
N VAL A 207 25.25 -24.60 21.51
CA VAL A 207 24.34 -23.44 21.43
C VAL A 207 22.88 -23.89 21.31
N LEU A 208 22.60 -24.88 20.45
CA LEU A 208 21.26 -25.40 20.25
C LEU A 208 20.76 -26.06 21.55
N GLU A 209 21.55 -26.95 22.15
CA GLU A 209 21.21 -27.66 23.38
C GLU A 209 21.04 -26.71 24.59
N GLY A 210 21.81 -25.62 24.65
CA GLY A 210 21.66 -24.58 25.66
C GLY A 210 20.34 -23.81 25.60
N GLY A 211 19.63 -23.90 24.47
CA GLY A 211 18.30 -23.34 24.26
C GLY A 211 18.23 -21.81 24.23
N GLY A 212 17.12 -21.28 23.74
CA GLY A 212 16.89 -19.84 23.56
C GLY A 212 16.87 -19.38 22.11
N ILE A 213 17.12 -20.28 21.17
CA ILE A 213 16.83 -20.05 19.75
C ILE A 213 15.33 -20.21 19.53
N HIS A 214 14.68 -19.15 19.05
CA HIS A 214 13.27 -19.18 18.68
C HIS A 214 13.10 -19.87 17.33
N PHE A 215 13.76 -19.35 16.28
CA PHE A 215 13.77 -20.00 14.97
C PHE A 215 15.18 -20.24 14.46
N CYS A 216 15.40 -21.40 13.85
CA CYS A 216 16.63 -21.73 13.13
C CYS A 216 16.36 -21.82 11.62
N ILE A 217 17.21 -21.20 10.80
CA ILE A 217 17.08 -21.17 9.34
C ILE A 217 18.33 -21.81 8.73
N CYS A 218 18.14 -22.66 7.73
CA CYS A 218 19.22 -23.24 6.95
C CYS A 218 18.80 -23.51 5.49
N ASN A 219 19.77 -23.74 4.61
CA ASN A 219 19.53 -24.34 3.30
C ASN A 219 19.74 -25.86 3.31
N GLU A 220 19.50 -26.51 2.17
CA GLU A 220 19.65 -27.96 2.03
C GLU A 220 21.08 -28.47 2.32
N ASP A 221 22.12 -27.74 1.92
CA ASP A 221 23.52 -28.15 2.14
C ASP A 221 23.90 -28.09 3.62
N GLU A 222 23.52 -27.01 4.30
CA GLU A 222 23.68 -26.85 5.75
C GLU A 222 22.88 -27.89 6.53
N ALA A 223 21.65 -28.16 6.09
CA ALA A 223 20.80 -29.17 6.69
C ALA A 223 21.41 -30.58 6.59
N GLN A 224 21.93 -30.95 5.41
CA GLN A 224 22.60 -32.23 5.21
C GLN A 224 23.79 -32.39 6.15
N MET A 225 24.59 -31.33 6.29
CA MET A 225 25.75 -31.37 7.18
C MET A 225 25.38 -31.46 8.64
N LEU A 226 24.35 -30.73 9.07
CA LEU A 226 23.91 -30.80 10.45
C LEU A 226 23.45 -32.22 10.81
N VAL A 227 22.70 -32.88 9.91
CA VAL A 227 22.27 -34.27 10.10
C VAL A 227 23.47 -35.21 10.17
N ARG A 228 24.41 -35.11 9.21
CA ARG A 228 25.64 -35.94 9.19
C ARG A 228 26.44 -35.81 10.48
N CYS A 229 26.68 -34.59 10.94
CA CYS A 229 27.42 -34.33 12.17
C CYS A 229 26.70 -34.90 13.40
N SER A 230 25.37 -34.82 13.44
CA SER A 230 24.56 -35.38 14.52
C SER A 230 24.61 -36.92 14.54
N GLU A 231 24.49 -37.57 13.38
CA GLU A 231 24.60 -39.02 13.26
C GLU A 231 25.99 -39.53 13.64
N ALA A 232 27.05 -38.86 13.17
CA ALA A 232 28.42 -39.18 13.54
C ALA A 232 28.67 -39.04 15.06
N ALA A 233 28.14 -37.98 15.68
CA ALA A 233 28.22 -37.79 17.12
C ALA A 233 27.46 -38.88 17.89
N ALA A 234 26.27 -39.26 17.44
CA ALA A 234 25.48 -40.34 18.03
C ALA A 234 26.20 -41.71 17.92
N ALA A 235 26.79 -42.00 16.76
CA ALA A 235 27.56 -43.23 16.54
C ALA A 235 28.81 -43.28 17.44
N ALA A 236 29.54 -42.18 17.56
CA ALA A 236 30.70 -42.08 18.44
C ALA A 236 30.32 -42.28 19.92
N ALA A 237 29.22 -41.68 20.37
CA ALA A 237 28.68 -41.85 21.72
C ALA A 237 28.27 -43.31 22.01
N ALA A 238 27.62 -43.97 21.03
CA ALA A 238 27.25 -45.38 21.15
C ALA A 238 28.47 -46.31 21.22
N ALA A 239 29.50 -46.08 20.41
CA ALA A 239 30.75 -46.86 20.44
C ALA A 239 31.49 -46.73 21.79
N LEU A 240 31.51 -45.51 22.36
CA LEU A 240 32.06 -45.26 23.70
C LEU A 240 31.27 -46.00 24.79
N ALA A 241 29.94 -46.09 24.67
CA ALA A 241 29.08 -46.81 25.62
C ALA A 241 29.23 -48.34 25.56
N VAL A 242 29.64 -48.89 24.41
CA VAL A 242 29.80 -50.35 24.19
C VAL A 242 31.23 -50.84 24.50
N GLY A 243 32.17 -49.94 24.84
CA GLY A 243 33.51 -50.33 25.30
C GLY A 243 34.43 -50.92 24.22
N THR A 244 34.14 -50.72 22.94
CA THR A 244 35.01 -51.14 21.84
C THR A 244 36.13 -50.12 21.64
N SER A 245 37.23 -50.29 22.36
CA SER A 245 38.49 -49.59 22.10
C SER A 245 39.30 -50.38 21.07
N ASP A 246 39.19 -50.03 19.78
CA ASP A 246 40.19 -50.45 18.81
C ASP A 246 41.02 -49.22 18.40
N SER A 247 42.24 -49.19 18.91
CA SER A 247 43.23 -48.14 18.70
C SER A 247 44.07 -48.48 17.49
N GLY A 248 43.89 -47.77 16.37
CA GLY A 248 44.89 -47.79 15.30
C GLY A 248 44.40 -47.59 13.86
N SER A 249 43.96 -46.37 13.51
CA SER A 249 44.23 -45.78 12.20
C SER A 249 44.03 -44.26 12.30
N ALA A 250 44.78 -43.48 11.52
CA ALA A 250 44.56 -42.04 11.41
C ALA A 250 43.10 -41.84 10.96
N ALA A 251 42.28 -41.23 11.83
CA ALA A 251 40.86 -41.10 11.60
C ALA A 251 40.61 -40.30 10.31
N GLU A 252 40.16 -41.00 9.27
CA GLU A 252 39.38 -40.39 8.19
C GLU A 252 38.24 -39.58 8.83
N ASP A 253 37.92 -38.42 8.26
CA ASP A 253 36.85 -37.55 8.75
C ASP A 253 35.58 -38.37 8.98
N PRO A 254 35.10 -38.56 10.23
CA PRO A 254 33.96 -39.44 10.50
C PRO A 254 32.66 -38.94 9.87
N THR A 255 32.61 -37.69 9.39
CA THR A 255 31.49 -37.16 8.61
C THR A 255 31.46 -37.64 7.16
N ALA A 256 32.57 -38.17 6.63
CA ALA A 256 32.67 -38.73 5.28
C ALA A 256 32.04 -40.13 5.17
N ALA A 257 31.97 -40.89 6.27
CA ALA A 257 31.42 -42.24 6.31
C ALA A 257 29.89 -42.30 6.48
N ALA A 258 29.25 -41.22 6.93
CA ALA A 258 27.79 -41.12 6.99
C ALA A 258 27.20 -40.98 5.57
N GLY A 259 26.17 -41.77 5.24
CA GLY A 259 25.46 -41.65 3.97
C GLY A 259 24.67 -40.34 3.88
N TYR A 260 24.38 -39.85 2.67
CA TYR A 260 23.42 -38.75 2.52
C TYR A 260 22.00 -39.28 2.79
N PRO A 261 21.18 -38.65 3.64
CA PRO A 261 19.76 -38.95 3.67
C PRO A 261 19.18 -38.67 2.27
N PRO A 262 18.20 -39.46 1.79
CA PRO A 262 17.54 -39.18 0.52
C PRO A 262 16.98 -37.75 0.52
N GLU A 263 17.19 -36.99 -0.57
CA GLU A 263 16.73 -35.59 -0.71
C GLU A 263 15.24 -35.40 -0.34
N SER A 264 14.40 -36.42 -0.59
CA SER A 264 12.97 -36.41 -0.27
C SER A 264 12.65 -36.41 1.24
N THR A 265 13.59 -36.82 2.09
CA THR A 265 13.38 -36.97 3.55
C THR A 265 14.18 -35.96 4.38
N LEU A 266 15.16 -35.29 3.77
CA LEU A 266 16.07 -34.37 4.44
C LEU A 266 15.34 -33.24 5.21
N PRO A 267 14.35 -32.51 4.63
CA PRO A 267 13.67 -31.44 5.36
C PRO A 267 13.00 -31.94 6.64
N ALA A 268 12.31 -33.09 6.59
CA ALA A 268 11.65 -33.64 7.77
C ALA A 268 12.67 -34.06 8.86
N ALA A 269 13.79 -34.67 8.46
CA ALA A 269 14.84 -35.09 9.39
C ALA A 269 15.49 -33.91 10.11
N VAL A 270 15.92 -32.88 9.37
CA VAL A 270 16.56 -31.70 9.96
C VAL A 270 15.59 -30.86 10.80
N LEU A 271 14.34 -30.71 10.36
CA LEU A 271 13.31 -30.01 11.13
C LEU A 271 13.02 -30.74 12.44
N GLY A 272 12.90 -32.07 12.41
CA GLY A 272 12.75 -32.87 13.63
C GLY A 272 13.95 -32.76 14.57
N LEU A 273 15.17 -32.66 14.04
CA LEU A 273 16.37 -32.41 14.83
C LEU A 273 16.32 -31.03 15.49
N LEU A 274 16.09 -29.96 14.71
CA LEU A 274 16.09 -28.59 15.21
C LEU A 274 14.95 -28.32 16.18
N LEU A 275 13.77 -28.90 15.96
CA LEU A 275 12.62 -28.79 16.85
C LEU A 275 12.83 -29.41 18.23
N ARG A 276 13.88 -30.21 18.47
CA ARG A 276 14.26 -30.65 19.82
C ARG A 276 14.77 -29.49 20.69
N HIS A 277 15.29 -28.44 20.05
CA HIS A 277 16.01 -27.36 20.70
C HIS A 277 15.45 -25.95 20.40
N CYS A 278 14.76 -25.79 19.27
CA CYS A 278 14.18 -24.53 18.81
C CYS A 278 12.64 -24.57 18.88
N GLN A 279 12.01 -23.39 18.92
CA GLN A 279 10.55 -23.28 18.79
C GLN A 279 10.08 -23.64 17.37
N GLY A 280 10.84 -23.23 16.36
CA GLY A 280 10.61 -23.60 14.97
C GLY A 280 11.89 -23.62 14.14
N ALA A 281 11.77 -24.10 12.91
CA ALA A 281 12.86 -24.12 11.95
C ALA A 281 12.36 -24.01 10.51
N VAL A 282 13.23 -23.51 9.62
CA VAL A 282 12.96 -23.34 8.20
C VAL A 282 14.13 -23.85 7.38
N VAL A 283 13.82 -24.65 6.35
CA VAL A 283 14.77 -25.14 5.35
C VAL A 283 14.45 -24.49 4.01
N THR A 284 15.37 -23.69 3.49
CA THR A 284 15.28 -23.11 2.14
C THR A 284 15.78 -24.12 1.10
N ARG A 285 15.11 -24.16 -0.06
CA ARG A 285 15.27 -25.19 -1.10
C ARG A 285 15.42 -24.60 -2.50
N GLY A 286 16.08 -23.43 -2.59
CA GLY A 286 16.27 -22.71 -3.84
C GLY A 286 14.99 -22.53 -4.65
N VAL A 287 14.96 -23.09 -5.87
CA VAL A 287 13.81 -23.01 -6.79
C VAL A 287 12.56 -23.76 -6.32
N LEU A 288 12.67 -24.62 -5.30
CA LEU A 288 11.54 -25.34 -4.71
C LEU A 288 10.86 -24.54 -3.59
N GLY A 289 11.43 -23.42 -3.16
CA GLY A 289 10.88 -22.57 -2.11
C GLY A 289 11.43 -22.93 -0.73
N CYS A 290 10.56 -23.18 0.24
CA CYS A 290 10.98 -23.57 1.59
C CYS A 290 10.01 -24.54 2.27
N VAL A 291 10.52 -25.22 3.30
CA VAL A 291 9.72 -26.05 4.22
C VAL A 291 10.02 -25.61 5.64
N ALA A 292 8.99 -25.40 6.45
CA ALA A 292 9.08 -24.94 7.81
C ALA A 292 8.26 -25.83 8.76
N ALA A 293 8.64 -25.81 10.03
CA ALA A 293 7.88 -26.42 11.11
C ALA A 293 8.02 -25.59 12.39
N SER A 294 6.99 -25.61 13.23
CA SER A 294 6.97 -24.97 14.55
C SER A 294 6.26 -25.89 15.54
N ARG A 295 6.64 -25.86 16.81
CA ARG A 295 5.94 -26.62 17.86
C ARG A 295 4.49 -26.19 18.07
N ASP A 296 4.14 -24.98 17.65
CA ASP A 296 2.78 -24.43 17.78
C ASP A 296 1.87 -24.75 16.57
N VAL A 297 2.43 -25.34 15.50
CA VAL A 297 1.71 -25.62 14.26
C VAL A 297 1.78 -27.11 13.98
N GLU A 298 0.63 -27.76 13.79
CA GLU A 298 0.60 -29.18 13.46
C GLU A 298 1.03 -29.40 12.01
N GLY A 299 2.03 -30.27 11.80
CA GLY A 299 2.52 -30.65 10.48
C GLY A 299 3.63 -29.74 9.92
N LEU A 300 3.93 -29.94 8.64
CA LEU A 300 4.93 -29.18 7.88
C LEU A 300 4.24 -28.12 7.02
N VAL A 301 4.81 -26.92 7.00
CA VAL A 301 4.42 -25.85 6.09
C VAL A 301 5.38 -25.85 4.92
N ALA A 302 4.87 -25.91 3.69
CA ALA A 302 5.69 -25.86 2.48
C ALA A 302 5.19 -24.75 1.57
N VAL A 303 6.08 -23.83 1.22
CA VAL A 303 5.75 -22.69 0.35
C VAL A 303 6.66 -22.74 -0.89
N PRO A 304 6.10 -22.72 -2.11
CA PRO A 304 6.89 -22.76 -3.33
C PRO A 304 7.66 -21.45 -3.56
N ALA A 305 8.73 -21.51 -4.35
CA ALA A 305 9.43 -20.31 -4.79
C ALA A 305 8.53 -19.45 -5.69
N VAL A 306 8.79 -18.14 -5.74
CA VAL A 306 8.03 -17.22 -6.60
C VAL A 306 8.26 -17.57 -8.08
N PRO A 307 7.19 -17.81 -8.86
CA PRO A 307 7.33 -18.20 -10.26
C PRO A 307 7.76 -17.03 -11.15
N GLY A 308 8.39 -17.35 -12.28
CA GLY A 308 8.72 -16.37 -13.33
C GLY A 308 9.84 -15.39 -12.97
N VAL A 309 10.70 -15.74 -12.01
CA VAL A 309 11.83 -14.91 -11.59
C VAL A 309 13.07 -15.28 -12.40
N ALA A 310 13.65 -14.31 -13.10
CA ALA A 310 14.94 -14.47 -13.77
C ALA A 310 16.08 -14.32 -12.75
N VAL A 311 16.84 -15.39 -12.54
CA VAL A 311 17.97 -15.42 -11.61
C VAL A 311 19.21 -14.82 -12.28
N VAL A 312 19.76 -13.78 -11.67
CA VAL A 312 20.98 -13.08 -12.09
C VAL A 312 22.17 -13.46 -11.21
N ASP A 313 21.98 -13.44 -9.88
CA ASP A 313 23.00 -13.76 -8.88
C ASP A 313 22.30 -14.23 -7.61
N THR A 314 22.76 -15.32 -6.99
CA THR A 314 22.16 -15.88 -5.77
C THR A 314 22.63 -15.19 -4.47
N THR A 315 23.54 -14.21 -4.57
CA THR A 315 24.12 -13.50 -3.43
C THR A 315 23.05 -12.76 -2.61
N GLY A 316 22.98 -13.06 -1.31
CA GLY A 316 22.03 -12.43 -0.39
C GLY A 316 20.59 -12.96 -0.48
N ALA A 317 20.31 -13.99 -1.29
CA ALA A 317 18.98 -14.59 -1.36
C ALA A 317 18.50 -15.13 -0.01
N GLY A 318 19.37 -15.86 0.70
CA GLY A 318 19.11 -16.34 2.07
C GLY A 318 18.93 -15.19 3.06
N ASP A 319 19.77 -14.15 2.99
CA ASP A 319 19.67 -12.99 3.88
C ASP A 319 18.31 -12.25 3.71
N HIS A 320 17.86 -12.04 2.47
CA HIS A 320 16.57 -11.40 2.21
C HIS A 320 15.41 -12.32 2.57
N PHE A 321 15.54 -13.62 2.32
CA PHE A 321 14.57 -14.62 2.78
C PHE A 321 14.39 -14.52 4.29
N THR A 322 15.49 -14.55 5.04
CA THR A 322 15.49 -14.43 6.50
C THR A 322 14.88 -13.11 6.95
N ALA A 323 15.17 -11.99 6.29
CA ALA A 323 14.52 -10.71 6.58
C ALA A 323 12.99 -10.76 6.39
N GLY A 324 12.50 -11.32 5.28
CA GLY A 324 11.06 -11.48 5.04
C GLY A 324 10.38 -12.41 6.06
N PHE A 325 11.07 -13.49 6.43
CA PHE A 325 10.59 -14.41 7.46
C PHE A 325 10.47 -13.73 8.83
N MET A 326 11.54 -13.02 9.24
CA MET A 326 11.57 -12.26 10.49
C MET A 326 10.48 -11.19 10.52
N TYR A 327 10.28 -10.45 9.44
CA TYR A 327 9.21 -9.46 9.37
C TYR A 327 7.82 -10.08 9.64
N GLY A 328 7.57 -11.29 9.12
CA GLY A 328 6.33 -12.00 9.42
C GLY A 328 6.17 -12.39 10.87
N LEU A 329 7.24 -12.91 11.48
CA LEU A 329 7.25 -13.24 12.90
C LEU A 329 7.02 -12.00 13.79
N ILE A 330 7.68 -10.89 13.47
CA ILE A 330 7.53 -9.59 14.14
C ILE A 330 6.08 -9.09 14.03
N SER A 331 5.47 -9.28 12.86
CA SER A 331 4.10 -8.88 12.57
C SER A 331 3.03 -9.82 13.14
N GLY A 332 3.44 -10.92 13.80
CA GLY A 332 2.52 -11.90 14.37
C GLY A 332 1.73 -12.70 13.33
N LEU A 333 2.29 -12.87 12.12
CA LEU A 333 1.61 -13.56 11.02
C LEU A 333 1.69 -15.09 11.16
N PRO A 334 0.76 -15.84 10.55
CA PRO A 334 0.83 -17.30 10.50
C PRO A 334 2.13 -17.79 9.83
N LEU A 335 2.61 -18.97 10.23
CA LEU A 335 3.89 -19.52 9.75
C LEU A 335 3.98 -19.61 8.22
N GLU A 336 2.89 -20.02 7.56
CA GLU A 336 2.79 -20.04 6.10
C GLU A 336 3.00 -18.65 5.50
N ARG A 337 2.36 -17.62 6.05
CA ARG A 337 2.53 -16.26 5.56
C ARG A 337 3.95 -15.73 5.79
N CYS A 338 4.58 -16.10 6.91
CA CYS A 338 5.99 -15.81 7.14
C CYS A 338 6.88 -16.40 6.04
N CYS A 339 6.62 -17.66 5.65
CA CYS A 339 7.32 -18.34 4.56
C CYS A 339 7.06 -17.69 3.18
N GLU A 340 5.83 -17.26 2.89
CA GLU A 340 5.50 -16.56 1.63
C GLU A 340 6.27 -15.23 1.49
N MET A 341 6.30 -14.43 2.55
CA MET A 341 7.07 -13.17 2.54
C MET A 341 8.57 -13.44 2.42
N ALA A 342 9.06 -14.51 3.06
CA ALA A 342 10.45 -14.94 2.95
C ALA A 342 10.80 -15.34 1.50
N CYS A 343 9.98 -16.19 0.86
CA CYS A 343 10.15 -16.57 -0.53
C CYS A 343 10.12 -15.35 -1.46
N LEU A 344 9.21 -14.40 -1.23
CA LEU A 344 9.12 -13.17 -2.03
C LEU A 344 10.34 -12.26 -1.86
N ALA A 345 10.82 -12.07 -0.62
CA ALA A 345 12.00 -11.27 -0.35
C ALA A 345 13.26 -11.90 -0.95
N GLY A 346 13.46 -13.22 -0.80
CA GLY A 346 14.55 -13.95 -1.44
C GLY A 346 14.48 -13.86 -2.97
N ALA A 347 13.29 -13.96 -3.56
CA ALA A 347 13.08 -13.81 -5.00
C ALA A 347 13.41 -12.42 -5.54
N SER A 348 13.29 -11.36 -4.74
CA SER A 348 13.73 -10.02 -5.14
C SER A 348 15.25 -9.91 -5.20
N ALA A 349 15.96 -10.53 -4.24
CA ALA A 349 17.43 -10.51 -4.16
C ALA A 349 18.10 -11.17 -5.36
N VAL A 350 17.56 -12.29 -5.84
CA VAL A 350 18.20 -13.05 -6.92
C VAL A 350 18.21 -12.33 -8.28
N ARG A 351 17.52 -11.20 -8.41
CA ARG A 351 17.32 -10.48 -9.67
C ARG A 351 18.41 -9.44 -9.95
N VAL A 352 19.35 -9.25 -9.03
CA VAL A 352 20.45 -8.28 -9.15
C VAL A 352 21.77 -8.85 -8.65
N VAL A 353 22.88 -8.26 -9.10
CA VAL A 353 24.23 -8.64 -8.66
C VAL A 353 24.53 -8.06 -7.26
N GLY A 354 24.90 -8.95 -6.34
CA GLY A 354 25.19 -8.68 -4.94
C GLY A 354 23.94 -8.58 -4.06
N ALA A 355 24.15 -8.54 -2.74
CA ALA A 355 23.10 -8.54 -1.74
C ALA A 355 22.44 -7.15 -1.48
N GLU A 356 22.56 -6.20 -2.41
CA GLU A 356 21.97 -4.85 -2.25
C GLU A 356 20.96 -4.58 -3.37
N LEU A 357 19.69 -4.46 -2.99
CA LEU A 357 18.60 -4.21 -3.92
C LEU A 357 18.59 -2.76 -4.40
N SER A 358 18.32 -2.59 -5.70
CA SER A 358 18.05 -1.28 -6.29
C SER A 358 16.63 -0.80 -5.97
N GLN A 359 16.35 0.48 -6.17
CA GLN A 359 15.01 1.04 -5.99
C GLN A 359 13.95 0.34 -6.86
N ASN A 360 14.31 -0.07 -8.08
CA ASN A 360 13.41 -0.81 -8.97
C ASN A 360 13.05 -2.19 -8.41
N GLU A 361 14.02 -2.87 -7.78
CA GLU A 361 13.79 -4.17 -7.15
C GLU A 361 12.93 -4.06 -5.91
N TRP A 362 13.17 -3.04 -5.09
CA TRP A 362 12.27 -2.72 -3.98
C TRP A 362 10.86 -2.42 -4.47
N GLN A 363 10.71 -1.67 -5.56
CA GLN A 363 9.40 -1.39 -6.13
C GLN A 363 8.70 -2.65 -6.65
N TRP A 364 9.43 -3.57 -7.29
CA TRP A 364 8.90 -4.87 -7.70
C TRP A 364 8.44 -5.70 -6.51
N PHE A 365 9.25 -5.72 -5.45
CA PHE A 365 8.95 -6.42 -4.21
C PHE A 365 7.67 -5.86 -3.57
N HIS A 366 7.58 -4.54 -3.39
CA HIS A 366 6.41 -3.88 -2.81
C HIS A 366 5.15 -4.07 -3.65
N THR A 367 5.26 -4.03 -4.98
CA THR A 367 4.11 -4.23 -5.87
C THR A 367 3.51 -5.62 -5.71
N ARG A 368 4.35 -6.65 -5.52
CA ARG A 368 3.87 -8.03 -5.27
C ARG A 368 3.38 -8.23 -3.85
N LEU A 369 4.12 -7.72 -2.87
CA LEU A 369 3.75 -7.78 -1.45
C LEU A 369 2.36 -7.15 -1.22
N HIS A 370 2.05 -6.04 -1.91
CA HIS A 370 0.76 -5.36 -1.83
C HIS A 370 -0.26 -5.84 -2.87
N GLY A 371 0.18 -6.43 -3.98
CA GLY A 371 -0.70 -7.02 -4.99
C GLY A 371 -1.51 -8.19 -4.44
N ASP A 372 -0.88 -9.04 -3.62
CA ASP A 372 -1.56 -10.16 -2.97
C ASP A 372 -2.48 -9.69 -1.83
N LEU A 373 -2.10 -8.64 -1.09
CA LEU A 373 -2.99 -7.97 -0.11
C LEU A 373 -4.21 -7.32 -0.79
N ALA A 374 -4.09 -6.86 -2.03
CA ALA A 374 -5.24 -6.45 -2.81
C ALA A 374 -6.09 -7.67 -3.18
N GLY A 375 -5.48 -8.80 -3.56
CA GLY A 375 -6.18 -10.07 -3.82
C GLY A 375 -7.09 -10.52 -2.69
N ASP A 376 -6.60 -10.50 -1.44
CA ASP A 376 -7.35 -10.95 -0.26
C ASP A 376 -8.48 -9.98 0.15
N VAL A 377 -8.32 -8.67 -0.09
CA VAL A 377 -9.38 -7.67 0.14
C VAL A 377 -10.41 -7.66 -1.01
N VAL A 378 -10.03 -8.17 -2.18
CA VAL A 378 -10.84 -8.16 -3.42
C VAL A 378 -11.72 -9.40 -3.55
N GLN A 379 -11.40 -10.54 -2.93
CA GLN A 379 -12.15 -11.79 -3.12
C GLN A 379 -13.65 -11.69 -2.75
N ASP A 380 -13.99 -10.87 -1.75
CA ASP A 380 -15.39 -10.64 -1.31
C ASP A 380 -15.90 -9.22 -1.59
N SER A 381 -15.22 -8.44 -2.44
CA SER A 381 -15.64 -7.07 -2.75
C SER A 381 -15.74 -6.80 -4.25
N SER A 382 -16.56 -5.82 -4.62
CA SER A 382 -16.73 -5.38 -6.01
C SER A 382 -15.48 -4.73 -6.62
N ALA A 383 -14.33 -4.75 -5.92
CA ALA A 383 -13.12 -4.06 -6.34
C ALA A 383 -12.54 -4.60 -7.65
N ALA A 384 -12.59 -5.92 -7.90
CA ALA A 384 -12.20 -6.48 -9.20
C ALA A 384 -13.11 -5.98 -10.34
N GLU A 385 -14.41 -5.92 -10.11
CA GLU A 385 -15.38 -5.40 -11.08
C GLU A 385 -15.15 -3.89 -11.34
N VAL A 386 -14.90 -3.11 -10.28
CA VAL A 386 -14.54 -1.68 -10.38
C VAL A 386 -13.25 -1.49 -11.19
N ALA A 387 -12.24 -2.34 -10.99
CA ALA A 387 -10.99 -2.28 -11.75
C ALA A 387 -11.23 -2.57 -13.24
N GLN A 388 -12.05 -3.57 -13.57
CA GLN A 388 -12.43 -3.86 -14.95
C GLN A 388 -13.21 -2.70 -15.60
N GLU A 389 -14.13 -2.07 -14.87
CA GLU A 389 -14.85 -0.89 -15.36
C GLU A 389 -13.93 0.29 -15.62
N LEU A 390 -12.96 0.54 -14.74
CA LEU A 390 -11.95 1.57 -14.93
C LEU A 390 -11.14 1.33 -16.21
N LEU A 391 -10.68 0.10 -16.46
CA LEU A 391 -9.95 -0.23 -17.69
C LEU A 391 -10.79 0.05 -18.94
N GLY A 392 -12.09 -0.30 -18.92
CA GLY A 392 -13.02 0.01 -20.00
C GLY A 392 -13.18 1.53 -20.23
N CYS A 393 -13.30 2.29 -19.15
CA CYS A 393 -13.36 3.76 -19.20
C CYS A 393 -12.06 4.36 -19.79
N TYR A 394 -10.89 3.93 -19.31
CA TYR A 394 -9.61 4.42 -19.81
C TYR A 394 -9.38 4.07 -21.28
N ALA A 395 -9.83 2.91 -21.74
CA ALA A 395 -9.79 2.55 -23.15
C ALA A 395 -10.64 3.50 -24.00
N LEU A 396 -11.82 3.89 -23.52
CA LEU A 396 -12.68 4.89 -24.18
C LEU A 396 -12.01 6.28 -24.19
N ILE A 397 -11.47 6.73 -23.06
CA ILE A 397 -10.78 8.03 -22.93
C ILE A 397 -9.55 8.09 -23.84
N THR A 398 -8.77 7.01 -23.89
CA THR A 398 -7.59 6.93 -24.77
C THR A 398 -7.97 7.04 -26.24
N ARG A 399 -9.09 6.42 -26.63
CA ARG A 399 -9.57 6.43 -28.02
C ARG A 399 -10.16 7.77 -28.44
N LEU A 400 -11.00 8.39 -27.59
CA LEU A 400 -11.65 9.67 -27.92
C LEU A 400 -10.75 10.88 -27.64
N GLY A 401 -9.77 10.73 -26.74
CA GLY A 401 -8.93 11.81 -26.26
C GLY A 401 -9.52 12.51 -25.02
N ARG A 402 -8.66 13.13 -24.22
CA ARG A 402 -9.03 13.99 -23.10
C ARG A 402 -9.49 15.36 -23.59
N GLY A 403 -10.41 16.01 -22.90
CA GLY A 403 -11.01 17.27 -23.35
C GLY A 403 -11.77 18.04 -22.27
N ALA A 404 -12.79 18.78 -22.67
CA ALA A 404 -13.63 19.56 -21.77
C ALA A 404 -14.71 18.66 -21.15
N VAL A 405 -14.74 18.58 -19.83
CA VAL A 405 -15.69 17.76 -19.05
C VAL A 405 -16.76 18.66 -18.44
N TYR A 406 -18.03 18.34 -18.70
CA TYR A 406 -19.18 19.09 -18.21
C TYR A 406 -19.94 18.28 -17.17
N PHE A 407 -20.16 18.92 -16.02
CA PHE A 407 -21.03 18.44 -14.96
C PHE A 407 -22.25 19.34 -14.87
N GLY A 408 -23.43 18.74 -14.65
CA GLY A 408 -24.67 19.50 -14.53
C GLY A 408 -25.86 18.62 -14.18
N SER A 409 -26.99 19.25 -13.87
CA SER A 409 -28.18 18.54 -13.39
C SER A 409 -28.73 17.56 -14.44
N ALA A 410 -28.96 16.31 -14.03
CA ALA A 410 -29.73 15.34 -14.79
C ALA A 410 -31.25 15.63 -14.79
N ARG A 411 -31.73 16.55 -13.92
CA ARG A 411 -33.15 16.83 -13.66
C ARG A 411 -33.68 18.09 -14.35
N LEU A 412 -32.79 19.00 -14.76
CA LEU A 412 -33.22 20.21 -15.46
C LEU A 412 -33.65 19.84 -16.88
N ALA A 413 -34.93 20.06 -17.19
CA ALA A 413 -35.53 19.72 -18.47
C ALA A 413 -35.07 20.63 -19.62
N GLN A 414 -35.43 20.27 -20.86
CA GLN A 414 -35.12 21.08 -22.05
C GLN A 414 -35.80 22.45 -22.03
N SER A 415 -36.91 22.58 -21.30
CA SER A 415 -37.60 23.86 -21.07
C SER A 415 -36.89 24.77 -20.07
N SER A 416 -35.80 24.31 -19.43
CA SER A 416 -35.01 25.13 -18.52
C SER A 416 -34.38 26.32 -19.27
N PRO A 417 -34.36 27.53 -18.69
CA PRO A 417 -33.68 28.69 -19.30
C PRO A 417 -32.17 28.45 -19.51
N TYR A 418 -31.59 27.45 -18.83
CA TYR A 418 -30.18 27.08 -18.93
C TYR A 418 -29.87 26.13 -20.08
N TRP A 419 -30.87 25.49 -20.70
CA TRP A 419 -30.67 24.43 -21.68
C TRP A 419 -29.91 24.92 -22.93
N GLN A 420 -30.43 25.97 -23.58
CA GLN A 420 -29.83 26.52 -24.80
C GLN A 420 -28.49 27.20 -24.52
N ARG A 421 -28.37 27.86 -23.36
CA ARG A 421 -27.10 28.42 -22.89
C ARG A 421 -26.01 27.35 -22.75
N ALA A 422 -26.36 26.16 -22.24
CA ALA A 422 -25.43 25.04 -22.10
C ALA A 422 -25.02 24.42 -23.44
N ILE A 423 -25.95 24.27 -24.39
CA ILE A 423 -25.62 23.81 -25.75
C ILE A 423 -24.62 24.78 -26.38
N ARG A 424 -24.93 26.08 -26.38
CA ARG A 424 -24.09 27.11 -27.01
C ARG A 424 -22.73 27.24 -26.34
N LEU A 425 -22.69 27.19 -25.01
CA LEU A 425 -21.42 27.20 -24.29
C LEU A 425 -20.55 26.01 -24.71
N ALA A 426 -21.10 24.79 -24.71
CA ALA A 426 -20.34 23.60 -25.05
C ALA A 426 -19.87 23.59 -26.51
N GLU A 427 -20.70 24.08 -27.44
CA GLU A 427 -20.35 24.27 -28.85
C GLU A 427 -19.18 25.24 -29.01
N ARG A 428 -19.27 26.45 -28.42
CA ARG A 428 -18.23 27.47 -28.55
C ARG A 428 -16.93 27.07 -27.86
N VAL A 429 -17.00 26.42 -26.70
CA VAL A 429 -15.80 25.89 -26.01
C VAL A 429 -15.15 24.78 -26.83
N ALA A 430 -15.93 23.88 -27.44
CA ALA A 430 -15.40 22.83 -28.31
C ALA A 430 -14.69 23.43 -29.54
N LEU A 431 -15.26 24.46 -30.16
CA LEU A 431 -14.65 25.17 -31.28
C LEU A 431 -13.36 25.91 -30.88
N LEU A 432 -13.36 26.56 -29.70
CA LEU A 432 -12.19 27.28 -29.18
C LEU A 432 -11.04 26.33 -28.84
N LEU A 433 -11.32 25.27 -28.07
CA LEU A 433 -10.27 24.37 -27.59
C LEU A 433 -9.86 23.35 -28.66
N GLY A 434 -10.75 22.97 -29.57
CA GLY A 434 -10.54 21.87 -30.51
C GLY A 434 -10.44 20.51 -29.81
N SER A 435 -11.06 20.37 -28.64
CA SER A 435 -10.96 19.19 -27.78
C SER A 435 -12.28 18.40 -27.75
N PRO A 436 -12.25 17.10 -27.43
CA PRO A 436 -13.45 16.31 -27.14
C PRO A 436 -14.33 16.93 -26.04
N VAL A 437 -15.63 16.64 -26.08
CA VAL A 437 -16.59 16.98 -25.03
C VAL A 437 -16.95 15.72 -24.23
N TRP A 438 -16.83 15.80 -22.91
CA TRP A 438 -17.11 14.69 -22.00
C TRP A 438 -18.23 15.05 -21.04
N THR A 439 -19.16 14.12 -20.81
CA THR A 439 -20.22 14.27 -19.81
C THR A 439 -20.51 12.94 -19.12
N GLY A 440 -21.39 12.96 -18.13
CA GLY A 440 -21.94 11.73 -17.54
C GLY A 440 -22.87 10.94 -18.49
N GLY A 441 -23.10 11.43 -19.70
CA GLY A 441 -23.85 10.74 -20.75
C GLY A 441 -25.34 10.52 -20.46
N GLY A 442 -25.90 11.19 -19.45
CA GLY A 442 -27.30 11.13 -19.03
C GLY A 442 -28.13 12.35 -19.48
N PRO A 443 -29.40 12.44 -19.05
CA PRO A 443 -30.31 13.52 -19.45
C PRO A 443 -29.93 14.89 -18.86
N GLY A 444 -30.74 15.90 -19.14
CA GLY A 444 -30.60 17.25 -18.60
C GLY A 444 -29.36 17.99 -19.12
N MET A 445 -28.67 18.74 -18.27
CA MET A 445 -27.55 19.60 -18.66
C MET A 445 -26.38 18.82 -19.28
N MET A 446 -26.20 17.54 -18.92
CA MET A 446 -25.20 16.66 -19.56
C MET A 446 -25.54 16.41 -21.03
N ARG A 447 -26.81 16.17 -21.36
CA ARG A 447 -27.27 16.02 -22.74
C ARG A 447 -27.12 17.33 -23.51
N ALA A 448 -27.47 18.47 -22.90
CA ALA A 448 -27.28 19.79 -23.52
C ALA A 448 -25.81 20.03 -23.89
N ALA A 449 -24.87 19.78 -22.98
CA ALA A 449 -23.44 19.94 -23.26
C ALA A 449 -22.95 18.97 -24.36
N SER A 450 -23.37 17.70 -24.31
CA SER A 450 -23.07 16.74 -25.37
C SER A 450 -23.60 17.18 -26.75
N GLU A 451 -24.80 17.76 -26.80
CA GLU A 451 -25.38 18.27 -28.04
C GLU A 451 -24.57 19.44 -28.61
N GLY A 452 -24.06 20.34 -27.76
CA GLY A 452 -23.13 21.38 -28.19
C GLY A 452 -21.85 20.83 -28.81
N GLY A 453 -21.26 19.78 -28.21
CA GLY A 453 -20.10 19.09 -28.78
C GLY A 453 -20.39 18.43 -30.13
N LEU A 454 -21.58 17.83 -30.29
CA LEU A 454 -22.00 17.24 -31.56
C LEU A 454 -22.17 18.31 -32.66
N ARG A 455 -22.73 19.47 -32.33
CA ARG A 455 -22.86 20.61 -33.27
C ARG A 455 -21.50 21.15 -33.71
N ALA A 456 -20.54 21.20 -32.81
CA ALA A 456 -19.16 21.58 -33.11
C ALA A 456 -18.39 20.53 -33.94
N GLY A 457 -18.94 19.33 -34.13
CA GLY A 457 -18.31 18.25 -34.89
C GLY A 457 -17.10 17.61 -34.21
N VAL A 458 -16.95 17.76 -32.89
CA VAL A 458 -15.87 17.15 -32.11
C VAL A 458 -16.28 15.78 -31.55
N PRO A 459 -15.33 14.92 -31.14
CA PRO A 459 -15.67 13.69 -30.42
C PRO A 459 -16.43 14.00 -29.13
N VAL A 460 -17.52 13.26 -28.87
CA VAL A 460 -18.33 13.40 -27.65
C VAL A 460 -18.35 12.09 -26.89
N GLY A 461 -17.88 12.09 -25.65
CA GLY A 461 -17.77 10.92 -24.79
C GLY A 461 -18.74 10.95 -23.60
N GLY A 462 -19.25 9.78 -23.20
CA GLY A 462 -20.13 9.63 -22.04
C GLY A 462 -19.67 8.54 -21.07
N ILE A 463 -19.51 8.86 -19.78
CA ILE A 463 -19.33 7.85 -18.71
C ILE A 463 -20.61 7.76 -17.88
N ARG A 464 -21.43 6.77 -18.20
CA ARG A 464 -22.80 6.59 -17.71
C ARG A 464 -22.84 5.77 -16.43
N ILE A 465 -23.95 5.89 -15.68
CA ILE A 465 -24.34 4.95 -14.63
C ILE A 465 -25.75 4.41 -14.92
N SER A 466 -26.04 3.19 -14.50
CA SER A 466 -27.31 2.52 -14.85
C SER A 466 -28.56 3.25 -14.36
N ARG A 467 -28.50 3.93 -13.21
CA ARG A 467 -29.59 4.76 -12.67
C ARG A 467 -29.11 6.18 -12.44
N GLU A 468 -29.54 7.09 -13.30
CA GLU A 468 -29.23 8.53 -13.18
C GLU A 468 -30.49 9.27 -12.74
N ALA A 469 -30.50 9.82 -11.52
CA ALA A 469 -31.61 10.60 -10.97
C ALA A 469 -33.00 9.90 -11.04
N GLY A 470 -33.04 8.57 -10.99
CA GLY A 470 -34.27 7.77 -11.07
C GLY A 470 -34.60 7.25 -12.47
N THR A 471 -33.92 7.74 -13.51
CA THR A 471 -34.07 7.27 -14.89
C THR A 471 -33.08 6.14 -15.18
N ASN A 472 -33.55 5.07 -15.83
CA ASN A 472 -32.67 4.03 -16.33
C ASN A 472 -32.04 4.50 -17.65
N VAL A 473 -30.73 4.71 -17.63
CA VAL A 473 -29.96 5.23 -18.78
C VAL A 473 -29.91 4.22 -19.92
N LEU A 474 -30.16 2.93 -19.65
CA LEU A 474 -30.28 1.89 -20.69
C LEU A 474 -31.59 1.95 -21.47
N THR A 475 -32.60 2.68 -20.97
CA THR A 475 -33.93 2.79 -21.59
C THR A 475 -34.19 4.16 -22.21
N MET A 476 -33.24 5.10 -22.11
CA MET A 476 -33.36 6.40 -22.77
C MET A 476 -32.96 6.29 -24.24
N GLU A 477 -33.48 7.21 -25.07
CA GLU A 477 -33.04 7.33 -26.46
C GLU A 477 -31.56 7.73 -26.50
N ASP A 478 -30.76 6.91 -27.19
CA ASP A 478 -29.32 7.11 -27.30
C ASP A 478 -29.00 8.23 -28.28
N TYR A 479 -28.49 9.34 -27.75
CA TYR A 479 -28.06 10.51 -28.52
C TYR A 479 -26.54 10.53 -28.78
N LEU A 480 -25.78 9.61 -28.18
CA LEU A 480 -24.35 9.44 -28.42
C LEU A 480 -24.13 8.36 -29.48
N SER A 481 -23.08 8.52 -30.29
CA SER A 481 -22.74 7.54 -31.31
C SER A 481 -22.35 6.19 -30.70
N ALA A 482 -22.52 5.11 -31.48
CA ALA A 482 -22.20 3.76 -31.04
C ALA A 482 -20.73 3.67 -30.58
N GLY A 483 -20.53 3.16 -29.37
CA GLY A 483 -19.21 3.07 -28.75
C GLY A 483 -18.66 4.39 -28.20
N ALA A 484 -19.41 5.50 -28.21
CA ALA A 484 -18.96 6.76 -27.62
C ALA A 484 -19.26 6.87 -26.11
N ALA A 485 -19.84 5.83 -25.52
CA ALA A 485 -20.13 5.79 -24.08
C ALA A 485 -19.70 4.48 -23.44
N PHE A 486 -19.34 4.54 -22.17
CA PHE A 486 -19.15 3.39 -21.29
C PHE A 486 -20.12 3.50 -20.11
N THR A 487 -20.77 2.39 -19.72
CA THR A 487 -21.74 2.39 -18.62
C THR A 487 -21.16 1.65 -17.43
N CYS A 488 -20.92 2.37 -16.34
CA CYS A 488 -20.45 1.82 -15.08
C CYS A 488 -21.65 1.29 -14.25
N LYS A 489 -21.43 0.17 -13.55
CA LYS A 489 -22.27 -0.27 -12.43
C LYS A 489 -21.91 0.49 -11.18
N TYR A 490 -20.63 0.85 -11.01
CA TYR A 490 -20.10 1.46 -9.79
C TYR A 490 -19.80 2.94 -9.96
N LEU A 491 -20.33 3.76 -9.05
CA LEU A 491 -20.11 5.21 -9.04
C LEU A 491 -18.61 5.60 -8.90
N PRO A 492 -17.77 4.92 -8.09
CA PRO A 492 -16.34 5.24 -8.02
C PRO A 492 -15.62 5.15 -9.37
N ALA A 493 -15.91 4.12 -10.18
CA ALA A 493 -15.31 3.97 -11.50
C ALA A 493 -15.66 5.15 -12.40
N ARG A 494 -16.94 5.56 -12.39
CA ARG A 494 -17.44 6.71 -13.15
C ARG A 494 -16.75 8.02 -12.77
N LYS A 495 -16.64 8.31 -11.46
CA LYS A 495 -16.00 9.54 -10.95
C LYS A 495 -14.55 9.66 -11.38
N VAL A 496 -13.79 8.58 -11.18
CA VAL A 496 -12.37 8.53 -11.56
C VAL A 496 -12.21 8.70 -13.06
N ALA A 497 -13.06 8.07 -13.87
CA ALA A 497 -13.03 8.20 -15.32
C ALA A 497 -13.36 9.63 -15.80
N LEU A 498 -14.40 10.28 -15.26
CA LEU A 498 -14.74 11.67 -15.61
C LEU A 498 -13.64 12.65 -15.18
N THR A 499 -13.00 12.40 -14.04
CA THR A 499 -11.82 13.14 -13.63
C THR A 499 -10.68 12.94 -14.63
N ASP A 500 -10.34 11.70 -14.99
CA ASP A 500 -9.25 11.47 -15.95
C ASP A 500 -9.54 12.04 -17.35
N ALA A 501 -10.80 12.06 -17.79
CA ALA A 501 -11.21 12.61 -19.08
C ALA A 501 -10.86 14.09 -19.24
N GLY A 502 -10.76 14.84 -18.13
CA GLY A 502 -10.36 16.25 -18.11
C GLY A 502 -8.91 16.50 -17.70
N ALA A 503 -8.14 15.45 -17.37
CA ALA A 503 -6.75 15.58 -16.96
C ALA A 503 -5.87 16.09 -18.11
N ARG A 504 -4.89 16.95 -17.80
CA ARG A 504 -3.97 17.51 -18.79
C ARG A 504 -2.57 16.93 -18.61
N GLN A 505 -2.22 16.00 -19.50
CA GLN A 505 -0.94 15.29 -19.44
C GLN A 505 0.13 15.95 -20.30
N ARG A 506 -0.26 16.68 -21.35
CA ARG A 506 0.67 17.28 -22.31
C ARG A 506 0.29 18.70 -22.69
N PRO A 507 1.25 19.55 -23.12
CA PRO A 507 0.97 20.95 -23.45
C PRO A 507 -0.05 21.14 -24.58
N ASP A 508 -0.08 20.23 -25.57
CA ASP A 508 -1.01 20.20 -26.70
C ASP A 508 -2.46 19.90 -26.29
N GLN A 509 -2.66 19.29 -25.12
CA GLN A 509 -3.99 19.01 -24.61
C GLN A 509 -4.60 20.27 -24.00
N ARG A 510 -5.77 20.63 -24.52
CA ARG A 510 -6.63 21.69 -24.00
C ARG A 510 -7.83 21.02 -23.36
N THR A 511 -7.92 21.09 -22.04
CA THR A 511 -8.94 20.40 -21.24
C THR A 511 -9.54 21.38 -20.24
N ALA A 512 -10.74 21.10 -19.72
CA ALA A 512 -11.36 21.99 -18.75
C ALA A 512 -12.40 21.21 -17.95
N TYR A 513 -12.68 21.64 -16.72
CA TYR A 513 -13.85 21.18 -15.98
C TYR A 513 -14.86 22.32 -15.88
N LEU A 514 -16.08 22.09 -16.35
CA LEU A 514 -17.14 23.08 -16.35
C LEU A 514 -18.33 22.58 -15.55
N PHE A 515 -18.75 23.38 -14.57
CA PHE A 515 -19.87 23.08 -13.68
C PHE A 515 -21.06 23.95 -14.06
N LEU A 516 -21.98 23.36 -14.83
CA LEU A 516 -23.27 23.93 -15.22
C LEU A 516 -24.26 23.88 -14.04
N PRO A 517 -25.40 24.61 -14.10
CA PRO A 517 -26.45 24.50 -13.09
C PRO A 517 -26.82 23.05 -12.73
N GLY A 518 -26.72 22.73 -11.44
CA GLY A 518 -26.55 21.37 -10.94
C GLY A 518 -26.94 21.21 -9.47
N GLY A 519 -27.38 20.01 -9.11
CA GLY A 519 -27.75 19.64 -7.74
C GLY A 519 -26.66 18.83 -7.04
N LEU A 520 -27.05 17.98 -6.07
CA LEU A 520 -26.12 17.20 -5.24
C LEU A 520 -25.09 16.38 -6.03
N GLY A 521 -25.49 15.72 -7.13
CA GLY A 521 -24.53 14.96 -7.95
C GLY A 521 -23.47 15.84 -8.61
N THR A 522 -23.85 17.04 -9.05
CA THR A 522 -22.90 18.03 -9.58
C THR A 522 -21.98 18.56 -8.48
N MET A 523 -22.50 18.76 -7.27
CA MET A 523 -21.71 19.20 -6.11
C MET A 523 -20.74 18.13 -5.63
N ASP A 524 -21.15 16.86 -5.63
CA ASP A 524 -20.30 15.72 -5.29
C ASP A 524 -19.07 15.64 -6.21
N GLU A 525 -19.24 15.84 -7.52
CA GLU A 525 -18.12 15.93 -8.48
C GLU A 525 -17.29 17.21 -8.29
N LEU A 526 -17.92 18.37 -8.00
CA LEU A 526 -17.23 19.64 -7.77
C LEU A 526 -16.29 19.53 -6.57
N PHE A 527 -16.81 19.09 -5.43
CA PHE A 527 -16.01 18.94 -4.21
C PHE A 527 -14.96 17.84 -4.38
N SER A 528 -15.24 16.75 -5.10
CA SER A 528 -14.22 15.75 -5.41
C SER A 528 -13.04 16.37 -6.17
N ILE A 529 -13.30 17.14 -7.23
CA ILE A 529 -12.24 17.79 -8.02
C ILE A 529 -11.51 18.86 -7.20
N LEU A 530 -12.22 19.68 -6.42
CA LEU A 530 -11.61 20.69 -5.54
C LEU A 530 -10.67 20.05 -4.52
N THR A 531 -11.08 18.96 -3.87
CA THR A 531 -10.22 18.22 -2.94
C THR A 531 -9.00 17.62 -3.64
N LEU A 532 -9.15 17.07 -4.83
CA LEU A 532 -8.03 16.53 -5.59
C LEU A 532 -7.04 17.61 -6.03
N LEU A 533 -7.52 18.80 -6.41
CA LEU A 533 -6.68 19.96 -6.70
C LEU A 533 -5.92 20.41 -5.44
N GLN A 534 -6.61 20.55 -4.31
CA GLN A 534 -6.03 20.94 -3.03
C GLN A 534 -4.88 20.01 -2.62
N LEU A 535 -5.04 18.70 -2.83
CA LEU A 535 -4.04 17.69 -2.47
C LEU A 535 -2.90 17.56 -3.51
N GLY A 536 -3.01 18.21 -4.67
CA GLY A 536 -2.11 17.95 -5.80
C GLY A 536 -2.23 16.52 -6.35
N LYS A 537 -3.43 15.93 -6.26
CA LYS A 537 -3.74 14.53 -6.60
C LYS A 537 -4.76 14.39 -7.73
N LEU A 538 -5.04 15.46 -8.48
CA LEU A 538 -5.91 15.41 -9.66
C LEU A 538 -5.40 14.49 -10.78
N GLY A 539 -4.13 14.05 -10.70
CA GLY A 539 -3.53 13.15 -11.68
C GLY A 539 -3.13 13.85 -12.98
N THR A 540 -3.17 15.18 -13.01
CA THR A 540 -2.74 16.01 -14.13
C THR A 540 -1.26 16.35 -14.04
N ALA A 541 -0.55 16.39 -15.17
CA ALA A 541 0.85 16.84 -15.24
C ALA A 541 0.96 18.37 -15.37
N LEU A 542 -0.09 19.01 -15.89
CA LEU A 542 -0.16 20.44 -16.14
C LEU A 542 -1.42 21.05 -15.49
N PRO A 543 -1.44 22.38 -15.23
CA PRO A 543 -2.64 23.05 -14.74
C PRO A 543 -3.84 22.85 -15.67
N VAL A 544 -5.02 22.66 -15.06
CA VAL A 544 -6.31 22.49 -15.75
C VAL A 544 -7.27 23.57 -15.24
N PRO A 545 -7.96 24.29 -16.13
CA PRO A 545 -8.94 25.28 -15.73
C PRO A 545 -10.20 24.62 -15.15
N LEU A 546 -10.68 25.18 -14.05
CA LEU A 546 -11.88 24.76 -13.34
C LEU A 546 -12.87 25.92 -13.29
N LEU A 547 -14.06 25.76 -13.88
CA LEU A 547 -15.04 26.82 -14.06
C LEU A 547 -16.39 26.48 -13.44
N ILE A 548 -16.94 27.40 -12.67
CA ILE A 548 -18.33 27.38 -12.19
C ILE A 548 -19.13 28.37 -13.02
N VAL A 549 -20.16 27.86 -13.70
CA VAL A 549 -21.05 28.66 -14.55
C VAL A 549 -22.25 29.10 -13.72
N ASN A 550 -22.19 30.33 -13.22
CA ASN A 550 -23.14 30.95 -12.31
C ASN A 550 -24.15 31.85 -13.06
N TRP A 551 -24.88 31.27 -14.02
CA TRP A 551 -25.94 31.99 -14.72
C TRP A 551 -27.03 32.44 -13.75
N ASP A 552 -27.43 33.70 -13.86
CA ASP A 552 -28.53 34.30 -13.09
C ASP A 552 -28.38 34.12 -11.55
N GLY A 553 -27.15 33.93 -11.07
CA GLY A 553 -26.88 33.72 -9.63
C GLY A 553 -27.21 32.32 -9.10
N PHE A 554 -27.38 31.32 -9.97
CA PHE A 554 -27.74 29.94 -9.58
C PHE A 554 -26.88 29.36 -8.43
N TYR A 555 -25.59 29.68 -8.40
CA TYR A 555 -24.62 29.24 -7.41
C TYR A 555 -24.28 30.29 -6.34
N ASP A 556 -24.99 31.41 -6.24
CA ASP A 556 -24.67 32.47 -5.28
C ASP A 556 -24.64 31.95 -3.82
N GLY A 557 -25.56 31.04 -3.46
CA GLY A 557 -25.56 30.38 -2.16
C GLY A 557 -24.34 29.48 -1.92
N LEU A 558 -23.90 28.73 -2.93
CA LEU A 558 -22.67 27.92 -2.86
C LEU A 558 -21.43 28.82 -2.71
N LEU A 559 -21.36 29.89 -3.50
CA LEU A 559 -20.24 30.84 -3.44
C LEU A 559 -20.20 31.54 -2.09
N GLN A 560 -21.36 31.82 -1.49
CA GLN A 560 -21.44 32.32 -0.12
C GLN A 560 -20.87 31.31 0.89
N LEU A 561 -21.26 30.04 0.78
CA LEU A 561 -20.73 28.97 1.65
C LEU A 561 -19.20 28.82 1.53
N LEU A 562 -18.65 28.85 0.30
CA LEU A 562 -17.21 28.77 0.09
C LEU A 562 -16.47 29.96 0.71
N ARG A 563 -17.06 31.17 0.68
CA ARG A 563 -16.53 32.35 1.38
C ARG A 563 -16.54 32.18 2.89
N GLU A 564 -17.58 31.55 3.45
CA GLU A 564 -17.66 31.27 4.88
C GLU A 564 -16.58 30.27 5.31
N PHE A 565 -16.32 29.22 4.52
CA PHE A 565 -15.22 28.29 4.80
C PHE A 565 -13.85 28.97 4.82
N ASP A 566 -13.62 29.92 3.92
CA ASP A 566 -12.40 30.74 3.91
C ASP A 566 -12.30 31.59 5.19
N GLN A 567 -13.40 32.27 5.56
CA GLN A 567 -13.44 33.10 6.76
C GLN A 567 -13.24 32.31 8.07
N THR A 568 -13.74 31.08 8.14
CA THR A 568 -13.58 30.22 9.32
C THR A 568 -12.25 29.45 9.35
N GLY A 569 -11.44 29.55 8.28
CA GLY A 569 -10.18 28.80 8.13
C GLY A 569 -10.35 27.32 7.82
N ALA A 570 -11.57 26.91 7.42
CA ALA A 570 -11.85 25.54 6.94
C ALA A 570 -11.35 25.33 5.49
N LEU A 571 -11.10 26.42 4.79
CA LEU A 571 -10.55 26.50 3.44
C LEU A 571 -9.58 27.69 3.40
N LYS A 572 -8.52 27.66 2.59
CA LYS A 572 -7.66 28.84 2.37
C LYS A 572 -8.03 29.51 1.06
N ALA A 573 -8.10 30.84 1.03
CA ALA A 573 -8.36 31.62 -0.19
C ALA A 573 -7.51 31.19 -1.41
N ALA A 574 -6.24 30.80 -1.20
CA ALA A 574 -5.35 30.33 -2.26
C ALA A 574 -5.81 29.02 -2.93
N GLU A 575 -6.58 28.19 -2.22
CA GLU A 575 -7.11 26.91 -2.70
C GLU A 575 -8.34 27.11 -3.61
N VAL A 576 -9.07 28.23 -3.45
CA VAL A 576 -10.25 28.59 -4.27
C VAL A 576 -9.90 29.55 -5.40
N ARG A 577 -8.78 30.29 -5.32
CA ARG A 577 -8.30 31.21 -6.36
C ARG A 577 -8.10 30.56 -7.75
N GLN A 578 -8.05 29.23 -7.80
CA GLN A 578 -7.91 28.47 -9.04
C GLN A 578 -9.25 28.21 -9.74
N VAL A 579 -10.38 28.53 -9.08
CA VAL A 579 -11.74 28.39 -9.63
C VAL A 579 -12.14 29.70 -10.31
N MET A 580 -12.47 29.64 -11.59
CA MET A 580 -13.09 30.74 -12.31
C MET A 580 -14.61 30.66 -12.12
N VAL A 581 -15.24 31.77 -11.73
CA VAL A 581 -16.71 31.88 -11.68
C VAL A 581 -17.14 32.78 -12.83
N ALA A 582 -17.92 32.23 -13.76
CA ALA A 582 -18.42 32.96 -14.92
C ALA A 582 -19.93 33.15 -14.83
N ARG A 583 -20.41 34.36 -15.12
CA ARG A 583 -21.82 34.74 -15.18
C ARG A 583 -22.39 34.66 -16.59
N THR A 584 -21.53 34.63 -17.61
CA THR A 584 -21.91 34.56 -19.02
C THR A 584 -21.09 33.51 -19.77
N ASN A 585 -21.54 33.14 -20.98
CA ASN A 585 -20.77 32.25 -21.85
C ASN A 585 -19.48 32.91 -22.35
N ASP A 586 -19.53 34.22 -22.62
CA ASP A 586 -18.37 34.97 -23.07
C ASP A 586 -17.27 35.03 -22.00
N GLU A 587 -17.63 35.21 -20.72
CA GLU A 587 -16.66 35.17 -19.62
C GLU A 587 -15.93 33.81 -19.52
N VAL A 588 -16.62 32.69 -19.79
CA VAL A 588 -15.99 31.37 -19.86
C VAL A 588 -14.98 31.32 -21.01
N LEU A 589 -15.38 31.78 -22.18
CA LEU A 589 -14.58 31.71 -23.39
C LEU A 589 -13.36 32.63 -23.33
N GLU A 590 -13.51 33.85 -22.84
CA GLU A 590 -12.42 34.79 -22.61
C GLU A 590 -11.38 34.21 -21.65
N TYR A 591 -11.83 33.62 -20.54
CA TYR A 591 -10.94 32.98 -19.57
C TYR A 591 -10.17 31.81 -20.21
N LEU A 592 -10.86 30.92 -20.93
CA LEU A 592 -10.22 29.78 -21.58
C LEU A 592 -9.25 30.21 -22.69
N ALA A 593 -9.61 31.23 -23.47
CA ALA A 593 -8.73 31.79 -24.50
C ALA A 593 -7.46 32.37 -23.86
N SER A 594 -7.60 33.13 -22.77
CA SER A 594 -6.46 33.66 -22.03
C SER A 594 -5.60 32.56 -21.41
N PHE A 595 -6.20 31.55 -20.77
CA PHE A 595 -5.49 30.44 -20.13
C PHE A 595 -4.64 29.64 -21.12
N TYR A 596 -5.14 29.46 -22.34
CA TYR A 596 -4.49 28.67 -23.40
C TYR A 596 -3.72 29.49 -24.44
N ASP A 597 -3.62 30.80 -24.26
CA ASP A 597 -2.99 31.72 -25.21
C ASP A 597 -3.58 31.59 -26.63
N LEU A 598 -4.92 31.63 -26.70
CA LEU A 598 -5.71 31.56 -27.93
C LEU A 598 -6.32 32.91 -28.29
N PRO A 599 -6.64 33.17 -29.57
CA PRO A 599 -7.40 34.35 -29.97
C PRO A 599 -8.73 34.42 -29.21
N ALA A 600 -9.06 35.61 -28.69
CA ALA A 600 -10.35 35.85 -28.06
C ALA A 600 -11.47 35.61 -29.10
N PRO A 601 -12.49 34.79 -28.77
CA PRO A 601 -13.63 34.60 -29.65
C PRO A 601 -14.45 35.88 -29.72
N GLU A 602 -15.15 36.09 -30.84
CA GLU A 602 -16.06 37.23 -30.94
C GLU A 602 -17.21 37.10 -29.91
N PRO A 603 -17.54 38.19 -29.19
CA PRO A 603 -18.63 38.20 -28.23
C PRO A 603 -19.97 37.97 -28.94
N GLU A 604 -20.91 37.34 -28.23
CA GLU A 604 -22.21 37.00 -28.80
C GLU A 604 -23.13 38.23 -28.80
N SER A 605 -23.97 38.40 -29.82
CA SER A 605 -25.02 39.43 -29.78
C SER A 605 -26.17 38.95 -28.87
N ASP A 606 -26.74 39.86 -28.08
CA ASP A 606 -27.88 39.56 -27.21
C ASP A 606 -29.15 39.15 -27.99
N GLU A 607 -29.20 39.41 -29.31
CA GLU A 607 -30.33 39.10 -30.20
C GLU A 607 -30.70 37.61 -30.18
N TRP A 608 -29.72 36.69 -30.08
CA TRP A 608 -29.99 35.25 -30.02
C TRP A 608 -30.68 34.84 -28.70
N LEU A 609 -30.37 35.51 -27.59
CA LEU A 609 -31.00 35.27 -26.29
C LEU A 609 -32.48 35.68 -26.32
N GLU A 610 -32.79 36.78 -27.01
CA GLU A 610 -34.16 37.27 -27.22
C GLU A 610 -34.96 36.36 -28.16
N GLU A 611 -34.34 35.86 -29.25
CA GLU A 611 -34.97 34.94 -30.21
C GLU A 611 -35.31 33.56 -29.59
N VAL A 612 -34.51 33.10 -28.62
CA VAL A 612 -34.62 31.76 -28.01
C VAL A 612 -35.49 31.73 -26.75
N LEU A 613 -35.57 32.83 -25.99
CA LEU A 613 -36.40 32.90 -24.78
C LEU A 613 -37.84 33.34 -25.06
N GLY A 614 -38.12 33.95 -26.23
CA GLY A 614 -39.46 34.35 -26.66
C GLY A 614 -40.04 35.55 -25.90
N ASP A 615 -40.87 36.35 -26.58
CA ASP A 615 -41.64 37.45 -25.99
C ASP A 615 -42.65 36.92 -24.95
N GLU A 616 -42.23 36.79 -23.69
CA GLU A 616 -43.16 37.05 -22.59
C GLU A 616 -43.24 38.57 -22.37
N PRO A 617 -44.45 39.14 -22.25
CA PRO A 617 -44.63 40.59 -22.29
C PRO A 617 -43.90 41.24 -21.11
N ARG A 618 -42.83 41.98 -21.42
CA ARG A 618 -42.34 43.03 -20.53
C ARG A 618 -43.46 44.04 -20.38
N THR A 619 -44.14 44.04 -19.25
CA THR A 619 -45.14 45.07 -18.92
C THR A 619 -44.45 46.42 -18.86
N GLU A 620 -44.55 47.19 -19.93
CA GLU A 620 -44.32 48.63 -19.94
C GLU A 620 -45.47 49.31 -19.19
N ASP A 621 -45.25 49.62 -17.90
CA ASP A 621 -45.67 50.89 -17.30
C ASP A 621 -45.14 50.98 -15.86
N SER A 622 -44.05 51.74 -15.69
CA SER A 622 -43.84 52.72 -14.60
C SER A 622 -42.39 53.19 -14.58
N ALA A 623 -42.06 54.03 -15.56
CA ALA A 623 -40.96 54.98 -15.42
C ALA A 623 -41.32 56.04 -14.36
N SER A 624 -41.36 55.67 -13.07
CA SER A 624 -41.31 56.58 -11.92
C SER A 624 -41.29 55.83 -10.57
N ALA A 625 -40.28 55.00 -10.32
CA ALA A 625 -39.89 54.60 -8.96
C ALA A 625 -38.42 54.14 -8.99
N GLY A 626 -37.64 54.48 -7.96
CA GLY A 626 -36.26 53.99 -7.80
C GLY A 626 -36.18 52.45 -7.75
N PRO A 627 -34.97 51.87 -7.67
CA PRO A 627 -34.80 50.41 -7.76
C PRO A 627 -35.62 49.73 -6.67
N GLY A 628 -36.71 49.07 -7.07
CA GLY A 628 -37.56 48.29 -6.19
C GLY A 628 -36.88 46.96 -5.88
N GLU A 629 -36.73 46.69 -4.58
CA GLU A 629 -36.31 45.40 -4.03
C GLU A 629 -37.18 44.26 -4.59
N PRO A 630 -36.61 43.07 -4.84
CA PRO A 630 -37.41 41.90 -5.17
C PRO A 630 -38.31 41.57 -3.97
N ASN A 631 -39.62 41.70 -4.16
CA ASN A 631 -40.62 41.34 -3.15
C ASN A 631 -40.65 39.83 -2.93
N GLY A 632 -40.11 39.43 -1.79
CA GLY A 632 -40.19 38.09 -1.23
C GLY A 632 -38.83 37.64 -0.73
N PRO A 633 -38.61 37.48 0.59
CA PRO A 633 -37.42 36.76 1.05
C PRO A 633 -37.41 35.36 0.41
N PRO A 634 -36.23 34.75 0.17
CA PRO A 634 -36.18 33.32 -0.12
C PRO A 634 -37.01 32.58 0.95
N PRO A 635 -37.72 31.49 0.59
CA PRO A 635 -38.58 30.78 1.54
C PRO A 635 -37.82 30.58 2.83
N GLU A 636 -38.39 31.04 3.96
CA GLU A 636 -37.73 30.88 5.26
C GLU A 636 -37.40 29.39 5.44
N LEU A 637 -36.33 29.08 6.19
CA LEU A 637 -35.92 27.69 6.45
C LEU A 637 -37.12 26.80 6.86
N SER A 638 -38.10 27.39 7.56
CA SER A 638 -39.37 26.79 7.93
C SER A 638 -40.27 26.37 6.76
N GLU A 639 -40.33 27.12 5.65
CA GLU A 639 -41.09 26.75 4.45
C GLU A 639 -40.40 25.62 3.67
N LEU A 640 -39.06 25.60 3.68
CA LEU A 640 -38.29 24.50 3.09
C LEU A 640 -38.41 23.22 3.93
N GLU A 641 -38.38 23.36 5.25
CA GLU A 641 -38.66 22.30 6.23
C GLU A 641 -40.09 21.78 6.08
N GLU A 642 -41.10 22.64 5.99
CA GLU A 642 -42.50 22.22 5.74
C GLU A 642 -42.66 21.47 4.42
N ARG A 643 -41.98 21.90 3.35
CA ARG A 643 -42.01 21.20 2.05
C ARG A 643 -41.31 19.84 2.13
N LEU A 644 -40.20 19.74 2.88
CA LEU A 644 -39.49 18.48 3.11
C LEU A 644 -40.29 17.52 4.00
N GLU A 645 -40.95 18.02 5.05
CA GLU A 645 -41.85 17.24 5.91
C GLU A 645 -43.07 16.74 5.15
N LYS A 646 -43.64 17.57 4.28
CA LYS A 646 -44.77 17.18 3.44
C LYS A 646 -44.39 16.10 2.41
N LEU A 647 -43.23 16.24 1.77
CA LEU A 647 -42.67 15.22 0.86
C LEU A 647 -42.36 13.91 1.60
N ALA A 648 -41.81 13.98 2.81
CA ALA A 648 -41.58 12.81 3.66
C ALA A 648 -42.92 12.16 4.06
N GLY A 649 -43.94 12.94 4.38
CA GLY A 649 -45.29 12.45 4.68
C GLY A 649 -45.97 11.75 3.49
N GLU A 650 -45.82 12.29 2.28
CA GLU A 650 -46.33 11.69 1.04
C GLU A 650 -45.60 10.39 0.67
N GLU A 651 -44.28 10.32 0.85
CA GLU A 651 -43.50 9.09 0.67
C GLU A 651 -43.83 8.03 1.73
N ILE A 652 -44.06 8.42 2.98
CA ILE A 652 -44.51 7.53 4.07
C ILE A 652 -45.90 6.98 3.77
N ALA A 653 -46.83 7.81 3.28
CA ALA A 653 -48.17 7.38 2.89
C ALA A 653 -48.12 6.40 1.70
N ALA A 654 -47.25 6.64 0.72
CA ALA A 654 -47.03 5.74 -0.41
C ALA A 654 -46.41 4.40 0.04
N ALA A 655 -45.46 4.42 0.98
CA ALA A 655 -44.86 3.22 1.56
C ALA A 655 -45.86 2.41 2.40
N ALA A 656 -46.72 3.09 3.17
CA ALA A 656 -47.79 2.46 3.96
C ALA A 656 -48.87 1.84 3.07
N ALA A 657 -49.24 2.49 1.96
CA ALA A 657 -50.16 1.93 0.97
C ALA A 657 -49.58 0.68 0.28
N SER A 658 -48.29 0.68 -0.06
CA SER A 658 -47.60 -0.48 -0.64
C SER A 658 -47.46 -1.65 0.35
N ALA A 659 -47.34 -1.37 1.65
CA ALA A 659 -47.29 -2.38 2.70
C ALA A 659 -48.67 -3.03 2.98
N ALA A 660 -49.76 -2.27 2.83
CA ALA A 660 -51.13 -2.79 2.96
C ALA A 660 -51.52 -3.74 1.81
N ASP A 661 -50.90 -3.60 0.64
CA ASP A 661 -51.14 -4.43 -0.56
C ASP A 661 -50.25 -5.69 -0.65
N GLY A 662 -49.51 -6.02 0.42
CA GLY A 662 -48.75 -7.27 0.52
C GLY A 662 -47.52 -7.40 -0.39
N ARG A 663 -47.06 -6.31 -1.01
CA ARG A 663 -45.80 -6.25 -1.77
C ARG A 663 -44.71 -5.61 -0.92
N LEU A 664 -44.00 -6.43 -0.13
CA LEU A 664 -42.83 -5.99 0.62
C LEU A 664 -41.62 -5.94 -0.32
N ASP A 665 -41.16 -4.73 -0.63
CA ASP A 665 -39.87 -4.48 -1.27
C ASP A 665 -38.90 -3.89 -0.23
N HIS A 666 -37.62 -4.28 -0.26
CA HIS A 666 -36.62 -4.15 0.83
C HIS A 666 -36.16 -2.72 1.22
N LYS A 667 -36.98 -1.67 1.05
CA LYS A 667 -36.58 -0.27 1.25
C LYS A 667 -37.18 0.46 2.47
N GLY A 668 -38.00 -0.21 3.28
CA GLY A 668 -38.59 0.38 4.49
C GLY A 668 -37.65 0.87 5.62
N PRO A 669 -36.45 0.31 5.86
CA PRO A 669 -35.68 0.65 7.08
C PRO A 669 -35.02 2.02 7.10
N VAL A 670 -34.80 2.66 5.94
CA VAL A 670 -33.98 3.89 5.84
C VAL A 670 -34.80 5.15 6.15
N ALA A 671 -36.09 5.17 5.80
CA ALA A 671 -36.94 6.35 6.00
C ALA A 671 -37.26 6.62 7.48
N ALA A 672 -37.43 5.57 8.29
CA ALA A 672 -37.76 5.70 9.72
C ALA A 672 -36.58 6.22 10.57
N VAL A 673 -35.33 5.90 10.18
CA VAL A 673 -34.11 6.35 10.88
C VAL A 673 -33.82 7.82 10.57
N VAL A 674 -34.11 8.28 9.35
CA VAL A 674 -33.90 9.69 8.95
C VAL A 674 -34.90 10.63 9.63
N ALA A 675 -36.16 10.20 9.81
CA ALA A 675 -37.18 11.00 10.52
C ALA A 675 -36.89 11.18 12.03
N ALA A 676 -36.27 10.19 12.68
CA ALA A 676 -35.88 10.26 14.08
C ALA A 676 -34.67 11.20 14.32
N ALA A 677 -33.82 11.40 13.31
CA ALA A 677 -32.69 12.33 13.39
C ALA A 677 -33.12 13.80 13.22
N ALA A 678 -34.11 14.08 12.35
CA ALA A 678 -34.59 15.44 12.06
C ALA A 678 -35.38 16.07 13.23
N SER A 679 -36.07 15.26 14.04
CA SER A 679 -36.82 15.74 15.21
C SER A 679 -35.94 16.13 16.40
N ASN A 680 -34.67 15.71 16.42
CA ASN A 680 -33.72 16.00 17.51
C ASN A 680 -32.96 17.33 17.31
N SER A 681 -32.98 17.94 16.12
CA SER A 681 -32.29 19.20 15.82
C SER A 681 -33.12 20.47 16.09
N GLY A 682 -34.43 20.34 16.38
CA GLY A 682 -35.36 21.47 16.55
C GLY A 682 -35.37 22.15 17.93
N ALA A 683 -34.57 21.69 18.90
CA ALA A 683 -34.60 22.20 20.27
C ALA A 683 -33.30 22.92 20.70
N SER A 684 -32.83 23.90 19.93
CA SER A 684 -31.77 24.82 20.39
C SER A 684 -31.81 26.19 19.71
N SER A 685 -32.86 26.98 19.96
CA SER A 685 -32.77 28.43 19.75
C SER A 685 -33.73 29.20 20.68
N ARG A 686 -33.31 29.46 21.92
CA ARG A 686 -33.78 30.61 22.74
C ARG A 686 -32.85 30.86 23.95
N HIS A 687 -31.99 31.86 23.77
CA HIS A 687 -31.36 32.77 24.75
C HIS A 687 -30.42 32.29 25.89
N ARG A 688 -29.22 32.89 25.82
CA ARG A 688 -28.38 33.55 26.86
C ARG A 688 -27.39 32.74 27.72
N SER A 689 -26.11 33.02 27.42
CA SER A 689 -25.00 33.37 28.33
C SER A 689 -24.83 32.61 29.65
N ARG A 690 -23.77 31.80 29.73
CA ARG A 690 -22.63 31.95 30.67
C ARG A 690 -21.69 30.74 30.55
N ARG A 691 -20.39 31.00 30.72
CA ARG A 691 -19.31 30.02 30.90
C ARG A 691 -19.69 28.98 31.96
N THR A 692 -19.44 27.69 31.70
CA THR A 692 -18.58 26.78 32.51
C THR A 692 -18.56 25.36 31.91
N SER A 693 -17.42 24.69 32.10
CA SER A 693 -17.06 23.29 31.83
C SER A 693 -18.10 22.21 32.15
N GLY A 694 -18.14 21.15 31.32
CA GLY A 694 -18.72 19.84 31.68
C GLY A 694 -19.21 19.03 30.49
N LEU A 695 -18.63 17.84 30.26
CA LEU A 695 -19.14 16.81 29.35
C LEU A 695 -20.56 16.39 29.78
N GLY A 696 -21.54 16.51 28.89
CA GLY A 696 -22.91 16.04 29.08
C GLY A 696 -23.28 15.01 28.01
N THR A 697 -23.65 13.80 28.46
CA THR A 697 -24.25 12.71 27.68
C THR A 697 -25.64 13.11 27.15
N PRO A 698 -26.05 12.72 25.93
CA PRO A 698 -27.40 13.02 25.44
C PRO A 698 -28.43 12.10 26.10
N VAL A 699 -29.46 12.70 26.70
CA VAL A 699 -30.61 12.00 27.27
C VAL A 699 -31.60 11.68 26.14
N VAL A 700 -31.78 10.39 25.83
CA VAL A 700 -32.86 9.90 24.97
C VAL A 700 -34.18 10.08 25.71
N SER A 701 -35.16 10.73 25.09
CA SER A 701 -36.47 10.98 25.74
C SER A 701 -37.22 9.68 26.01
N ALA A 702 -37.95 9.61 27.12
CA ALA A 702 -38.72 8.43 27.54
C ALA A 702 -39.74 7.92 26.50
N HIS A 703 -40.13 8.76 25.54
CA HIS A 703 -41.03 8.41 24.45
C HIS A 703 -40.32 7.60 23.35
N ALA A 704 -39.05 7.87 23.05
CA ALA A 704 -38.25 7.09 22.11
C ALA A 704 -37.93 5.69 22.67
N ALA A 705 -37.70 5.58 23.98
CA ALA A 705 -37.54 4.30 24.67
C ALA A 705 -38.83 3.45 24.64
N ALA A 706 -40.00 4.08 24.79
CA ALA A 706 -41.29 3.40 24.71
C ALA A 706 -41.61 2.91 23.29
N ALA A 707 -41.26 3.69 22.25
CA ALA A 707 -41.43 3.31 20.85
C ALA A 707 -40.51 2.16 20.43
N LEU A 708 -39.24 2.17 20.87
CA LEU A 708 -38.32 1.05 20.67
C LEU A 708 -38.77 -0.21 21.40
N ALA A 709 -39.29 -0.08 22.63
CA ALA A 709 -39.82 -1.21 23.38
C ALA A 709 -41.04 -1.83 22.71
N ALA A 710 -41.98 -1.03 22.20
CA ALA A 710 -43.14 -1.51 21.45
C ALA A 710 -42.77 -2.17 20.11
N TRP A 711 -41.73 -1.66 19.43
CA TRP A 711 -41.20 -2.27 18.20
C TRP A 711 -40.49 -3.60 18.47
N ASN A 712 -39.71 -3.68 19.55
CA ASN A 712 -39.05 -4.93 19.95
C ASN A 712 -40.08 -6.00 20.32
N ASP A 713 -41.17 -5.61 21.00
CA ASP A 713 -42.26 -6.51 21.36
C ASP A 713 -43.09 -6.99 20.14
N ALA A 714 -43.18 -6.18 19.08
CA ALA A 714 -43.81 -6.56 17.82
C ALA A 714 -42.90 -7.46 16.96
N ALA A 715 -41.60 -7.16 16.91
CA ALA A 715 -40.60 -7.95 16.18
C ALA A 715 -40.38 -9.34 16.81
N VAL A 716 -40.39 -9.44 18.14
CA VAL A 716 -40.29 -10.71 18.88
C VAL A 716 -41.53 -11.59 18.67
N ARG A 717 -42.72 -11.00 18.47
CA ARG A 717 -43.95 -11.74 18.17
C ARG A 717 -44.04 -12.19 16.70
N SER A 718 -43.45 -11.45 15.75
CA SER A 718 -43.49 -11.79 14.32
C SER A 718 -42.41 -12.78 13.87
N LEU A 719 -41.33 -12.95 14.63
CA LEU A 719 -40.17 -13.78 14.24
C LEU A 719 -40.06 -15.14 14.94
N GLY A 720 -41.11 -15.62 15.62
CA GLY A 720 -41.16 -17.00 16.08
C GLY A 720 -39.95 -17.43 16.92
N GLY A 721 -39.69 -16.73 18.03
CA GLY A 721 -38.87 -17.23 19.13
C GLY A 721 -37.41 -17.58 18.81
N VAL A 722 -36.54 -16.58 18.74
CA VAL A 722 -35.10 -16.78 18.93
C VAL A 722 -34.63 -15.87 20.07
N ARG A 723 -34.46 -16.47 21.26
CA ARG A 723 -33.78 -15.83 22.40
C ARG A 723 -32.27 -15.91 22.17
N LEU A 724 -31.63 -14.79 21.87
CA LEU A 724 -30.18 -14.65 22.04
C LEU A 724 -29.91 -14.35 23.53
N LEU A 725 -29.51 -15.39 24.26
CA LEU A 725 -28.98 -15.29 25.62
C LEU A 725 -27.55 -14.78 25.56
N THR A 726 -27.35 -13.53 25.95
CA THR A 726 -26.04 -12.98 26.34
C THR A 726 -25.87 -13.14 27.86
N SER A 727 -25.06 -14.11 28.30
CA SER A 727 -24.22 -14.03 29.51
C SER A 727 -23.53 -15.37 29.82
N GLU A 728 -22.19 -15.34 29.82
CA GLU A 728 -21.22 -16.08 30.64
C GLU A 728 -21.53 -17.51 31.14
N LEU A 729 -20.68 -18.47 30.77
CA LEU A 729 -19.83 -19.29 31.67
C LEU A 729 -19.35 -20.59 30.98
N GLY A 730 -18.02 -20.78 30.96
CA GLY A 730 -17.32 -22.00 31.35
C GLY A 730 -17.62 -23.36 30.71
N ALA A 731 -16.52 -23.98 30.23
CA ALA A 731 -16.26 -25.43 30.12
C ALA A 731 -16.98 -26.21 29.01
N ASN A 732 -16.36 -26.27 27.82
CA ASN A 732 -15.54 -27.40 27.32
C ASN A 732 -15.16 -27.13 25.86
#